data_AF-A0A0J1B5L4-F1
#
_entry.id   AF-A0A0J1B5L4-F1
#
_cell.length_a   1.000
_cell.length_b   1.000
_cell.length_c   1.000
_cell.angle_alpha   90.00
_cell.angle_beta   90.00
_cell.angle_gamma   90.00
#
_symmetry.space_group_name_H-M   'P 1'
#
loop_
_entity.id
_entity.type
_entity.pdbx_description
1 polymer ?
#
loop_
_entity_poly.entity_id
_entity_poly.type
_entity_poly.pdbx_seq_one_letter_code
_entity_poly.pdbx_strand_id
1 'polypeptide(L)'
;MKSKLKESEMTQTLAPAIRGVMLACTLIAFHAVSAAEEYDVYLLAGQSNMDGRGLASKLTEEQQQPFEDAILFYRNVPHSSEGWQPLAPGFSMPPGYKGELPSPKFGPEIGFARSMLQANPDRKLALIKGSKGGSSLRVDWKPGVQGDPSSQGQRYRDFIETIRMATKELVQRGDSFAIRGMLWHQGESDSKSSTEVYQRRLEELIVRIREDVGVPELPVVVGEVFDNGKRDSVRAAIQAVAAGDSTVGLVSSEGTQTWDPGTHFDAPSQLLLGERYSAAMRELPIPEPGEMPAISEQSNLTKPNVLFITVDDLNDWVGCLGGNPDAQTPNLDRLAQQSVLFNNAHCQVALCYASRASFMTGMYASKTGIYNNSSKSANEAYRQAKHMPVWFGEHGYRTMCMGKIYHNDHGKKAYWDEIGPKTLRWGPEPPNGRQFAERFGKDAQDSLAWAALDIEEGGMPDEQIAAWGIEKLNEQHDQPFFLSLGFYKPHTPMTAPKRYFDQFDRDSLTLPEILENDLDDVPEIGRRWVLDRSKLIAEEAVRQYSPTYRRELVHAYHACVALVDDCIGQVLTHLDNSPHADNTIVVLCSDHGWHLGEKHHWRKWMPWEESTRSLLIVRTPNAAGNGSVSERTVGLIDIYPTLADLCNLSPPSDLQGLSFQHLLDNPKAAWDRPALTSTKAGNHTVRSQRWRYIRYIDGSEELYDHDNDPNEWHNLAGDPAMEAIKKQHAAWIDQLNQAD
;
A
#
# COMPACT_ATOMS: atom_id res chain seq x y z
N MET A 1 -19.74 53.68 -32.83
CA MET A 1 -20.96 54.25 -33.47
C MET A 1 -22.19 53.63 -32.82
N LYS A 2 -23.18 54.47 -32.50
CA LYS A 2 -24.52 54.17 -31.95
C LYS A 2 -25.25 53.09 -32.81
N SER A 3 -26.21 52.28 -32.39
CA SER A 3 -27.45 52.46 -31.58
C SER A 3 -28.03 51.05 -31.26
N LYS A 4 -28.49 50.67 -30.06
CA LYS A 4 -29.71 51.03 -29.28
C LYS A 4 -31.08 50.69 -29.91
N LEU A 5 -31.89 49.97 -29.09
CA LEU A 5 -33.37 49.89 -28.97
C LEU A 5 -34.06 48.80 -29.85
N LYS A 6 -35.08 48.05 -29.40
CA LYS A 6 -36.07 48.27 -28.32
C LYS A 6 -36.86 46.97 -28.01
N GLU A 7 -37.33 46.86 -26.77
CA GLU A 7 -38.29 45.88 -26.23
C GLU A 7 -39.75 46.09 -26.71
N SER A 8 -40.58 45.06 -26.55
CA SER A 8 -42.01 45.22 -26.20
C SER A 8 -42.55 44.02 -25.41
N GLU A 9 -43.13 44.33 -24.25
CA GLU A 9 -43.91 43.52 -23.29
C GLU A 9 -45.23 42.96 -23.93
N MET A 10 -46.07 42.07 -23.37
CA MET A 10 -46.69 42.06 -22.03
C MET A 10 -47.64 40.82 -21.86
N THR A 11 -47.63 40.16 -20.67
CA THR A 11 -48.75 39.58 -19.83
C THR A 11 -49.86 38.68 -20.44
N GLN A 12 -50.49 37.64 -19.85
CA GLN A 12 -50.79 37.07 -18.50
C GLN A 12 -51.42 35.65 -18.76
N THR A 13 -51.34 34.58 -17.95
CA THR A 13 -52.19 34.23 -16.77
C THR A 13 -51.80 32.86 -16.14
N LEU A 14 -51.76 32.82 -14.80
CA LEU A 14 -52.10 31.80 -13.76
C LEU A 14 -52.02 30.25 -14.00
N ALA A 15 -51.41 29.58 -13.00
CA ALA A 15 -51.10 28.15 -12.77
C ALA A 15 -52.31 27.32 -12.21
N PRO A 16 -52.27 25.98 -11.88
CA PRO A 16 -51.09 25.18 -11.47
C PRO A 16 -51.02 23.65 -11.77
N ALA A 17 -49.81 23.12 -11.51
CA ALA A 17 -49.50 21.87 -10.79
C ALA A 17 -48.94 20.63 -11.54
N ILE A 18 -47.80 20.18 -11.00
CA ILE A 18 -47.18 18.84 -10.96
C ILE A 18 -46.08 18.50 -11.98
N ARG A 19 -44.85 18.75 -11.50
CA ARG A 19 -43.57 18.00 -11.57
C ARG A 19 -42.85 17.85 -12.92
N GLY A 20 -41.62 18.38 -12.94
CA GLY A 20 -40.48 17.66 -13.48
C GLY A 20 -39.33 18.52 -14.04
N VAL A 21 -38.17 18.39 -13.38
CA VAL A 21 -36.82 18.40 -13.99
C VAL A 21 -36.07 19.75 -14.14
N MET A 22 -34.90 19.76 -13.47
CA MET A 22 -33.64 20.48 -13.69
C MET A 22 -33.63 22.01 -13.79
N LEU A 23 -33.02 22.63 -12.77
CA LEU A 23 -32.04 23.68 -13.03
C LEU A 23 -30.82 23.51 -12.12
N ALA A 24 -29.67 23.61 -12.77
CA ALA A 24 -28.34 23.49 -12.22
C ALA A 24 -28.10 24.45 -11.04
N CYS A 25 -27.66 23.90 -9.91
CA CYS A 25 -26.88 24.63 -8.93
C CYS A 25 -25.42 24.20 -9.13
N THR A 26 -24.64 25.07 -9.73
CA THR A 26 -23.18 25.04 -9.71
C THR A 26 -22.74 25.26 -8.26
N LEU A 27 -22.68 24.18 -7.47
CA LEU A 27 -21.99 24.19 -6.19
C LEU A 27 -20.50 24.08 -6.49
N ILE A 28 -19.87 25.24 -6.59
CA ILE A 28 -18.44 25.37 -6.35
C ILE A 28 -18.22 24.86 -4.93
N ALA A 29 -17.64 23.68 -4.79
CA ALA A 29 -17.11 23.21 -3.53
C ALA A 29 -15.90 24.09 -3.17
N PHE A 30 -16.17 25.26 -2.61
CA PHE A 30 -15.22 25.88 -1.70
C PHE A 30 -14.97 24.83 -0.61
N HIS A 31 -13.81 24.18 -0.65
CA HIS A 31 -13.22 23.70 0.58
C HIS A 31 -13.01 24.96 1.41
N ALA A 32 -13.95 25.23 2.31
CA ALA A 32 -13.71 26.17 3.38
C ALA A 32 -12.45 25.65 4.06
N VAL A 33 -11.34 26.38 3.88
CA VAL A 33 -10.18 26.23 4.74
C VAL A 33 -10.71 26.55 6.12
N SER A 34 -11.03 25.50 6.89
CA SER A 34 -11.31 25.66 8.31
C SER A 34 -10.12 26.39 8.91
N ALA A 35 -10.37 27.41 9.72
CA ALA A 35 -9.29 28.03 10.47
C ALA A 35 -8.62 26.94 11.32
N ALA A 36 -7.29 26.95 11.40
CA ALA A 36 -6.54 26.09 12.30
C ALA A 36 -7.08 26.23 13.73
N GLU A 37 -7.41 25.12 14.37
CA GLU A 37 -7.95 25.08 15.73
C GLU A 37 -6.89 24.59 16.73
N GLU A 38 -7.12 24.84 18.03
CA GLU A 38 -6.28 24.33 19.12
C GLU A 38 -7.12 23.36 19.97
N TYR A 39 -6.68 22.10 20.06
CA TYR A 39 -7.39 21.05 20.79
C TYR A 39 -6.64 20.57 22.04
N ASP A 40 -7.37 20.44 23.15
CA ASP A 40 -6.94 19.63 24.29
C ASP A 40 -7.34 18.16 24.03
N VAL A 41 -6.33 17.29 23.85
CA VAL A 41 -6.50 15.88 23.51
C VAL A 41 -6.55 15.01 24.78
N TYR A 42 -7.56 14.16 24.89
CA TYR A 42 -7.68 13.16 25.97
C TYR A 42 -7.81 11.75 25.43
N LEU A 43 -7.08 10.83 26.07
CA LEU A 43 -6.98 9.43 25.66
C LEU A 43 -7.96 8.58 26.47
N LEU A 44 -8.82 7.81 25.80
CA LEU A 44 -9.81 6.94 26.43
C LEU A 44 -9.43 5.47 26.19
N ALA A 45 -8.75 4.89 27.18
CA ALA A 45 -8.24 3.53 27.15
C ALA A 45 -9.02 2.64 28.14
N GLY A 46 -9.19 1.37 27.81
CA GLY A 46 -9.76 0.41 28.75
C GLY A 46 -10.68 -0.62 28.15
N GLN A 47 -11.39 -1.29 29.03
CA GLN A 47 -12.12 -2.50 28.71
C GLN A 47 -13.60 -2.19 28.50
N SER A 48 -14.48 -3.09 28.93
CA SER A 48 -15.92 -2.99 28.68
C SER A 48 -16.59 -1.78 29.34
N ASN A 49 -16.07 -1.25 30.45
CA ASN A 49 -16.62 -0.07 31.10
C ASN A 49 -16.19 1.25 30.47
N MET A 50 -14.96 1.34 29.93
CA MET A 50 -14.54 2.48 29.11
C MET A 50 -15.21 2.43 27.72
N ASP A 51 -15.33 1.23 27.13
CA ASP A 51 -16.06 1.05 25.88
C ASP A 51 -17.51 1.46 26.07
N GLY A 52 -18.16 1.02 27.14
CA GLY A 52 -19.43 1.56 27.58
C GLY A 52 -20.62 0.69 27.19
N ARG A 53 -21.65 0.70 28.06
CA ARG A 53 -22.90 -0.04 27.86
C ARG A 53 -24.15 0.80 28.03
N GLY A 54 -24.01 2.12 28.21
CA GLY A 54 -25.14 3.04 28.30
C GLY A 54 -25.89 3.07 26.97
N LEU A 55 -27.23 2.99 27.00
CA LEU A 55 -28.05 3.06 25.79
C LEU A 55 -28.26 4.52 25.38
N ALA A 56 -27.90 4.88 24.14
CA ALA A 56 -28.08 6.23 23.62
C ALA A 56 -29.56 6.67 23.65
N SER A 57 -30.50 5.73 23.48
CA SER A 57 -31.95 5.98 23.56
C SER A 57 -32.46 6.36 24.95
N LYS A 58 -31.61 6.33 25.99
CA LYS A 58 -31.93 6.79 27.34
C LYS A 58 -31.42 8.22 27.62
N LEU A 59 -30.73 8.82 26.66
CA LEU A 59 -30.30 10.23 26.71
C LEU A 59 -31.45 11.15 26.28
N THR A 60 -31.48 12.36 26.82
CA THR A 60 -32.38 13.42 26.33
C THR A 60 -31.98 13.86 24.90
N GLU A 61 -32.87 14.54 24.18
CA GLU A 61 -32.60 14.99 22.79
C GLU A 61 -31.33 15.84 22.69
N GLU A 62 -31.13 16.77 23.63
CA GLU A 62 -29.93 17.61 23.73
C GLU A 62 -28.67 16.77 23.91
N GLN A 63 -28.73 15.73 24.74
CA GLN A 63 -27.59 14.86 25.03
C GLN A 63 -27.23 13.91 23.88
N GLN A 64 -28.11 13.76 22.88
CA GLN A 64 -27.85 12.96 21.69
C GLN A 64 -27.25 13.78 20.54
N GLN A 65 -27.31 15.11 20.60
CA GLN A 65 -26.74 15.96 19.56
C GLN A 65 -25.21 15.93 19.59
N PRO A 66 -24.56 16.08 18.42
CA PRO A 66 -23.12 16.27 18.38
C PRO A 66 -22.68 17.53 19.12
N PHE A 67 -21.52 17.48 19.76
CA PHE A 67 -20.90 18.65 20.38
C PHE A 67 -20.23 19.54 19.33
N GLU A 68 -20.43 20.86 19.41
CA GLU A 68 -19.79 21.81 18.48
C GLU A 68 -18.28 21.92 18.74
N ASP A 69 -17.85 21.91 20.00
CA ASP A 69 -16.46 22.10 20.42
C ASP A 69 -15.76 20.80 20.86
N ALA A 70 -16.30 19.63 20.50
CA ALA A 70 -15.64 18.36 20.75
C ALA A 70 -15.69 17.40 19.56
N ILE A 71 -14.54 16.80 19.28
CA ILE A 71 -14.38 15.76 18.26
C ILE A 71 -13.88 14.45 18.88
N LEU A 72 -14.14 13.34 18.19
CA LEU A 72 -13.74 11.99 18.60
C LEU A 72 -13.10 11.25 17.42
N PHE A 73 -11.99 10.57 17.71
CA PHE A 73 -11.38 9.57 16.86
C PHE A 73 -11.57 8.20 17.52
N TYR A 74 -12.26 7.27 16.85
CA TYR A 74 -12.58 5.95 17.40
C TYR A 74 -12.05 4.84 16.49
N ARG A 75 -11.28 3.89 17.05
CA ARG A 75 -10.78 2.74 16.29
C ARG A 75 -10.85 1.45 17.08
N ASN A 76 -11.53 0.44 16.53
CA ASN A 76 -11.64 -0.91 17.08
C ASN A 76 -11.77 -1.95 15.95
N VAL A 77 -10.65 -2.27 15.30
CA VAL A 77 -10.57 -3.10 14.08
C VAL A 77 -11.45 -4.37 14.16
N PRO A 78 -12.35 -4.60 13.17
CA PRO A 78 -12.53 -3.83 11.92
C PRO A 78 -13.43 -2.57 12.03
N HIS A 79 -14.06 -2.30 13.18
CA HIS A 79 -15.02 -1.21 13.32
C HIS A 79 -14.31 0.08 13.77
N SER A 80 -14.23 1.07 12.89
CA SER A 80 -13.53 2.34 13.14
C SER A 80 -14.35 3.51 12.61
N SER A 81 -14.13 4.72 13.13
CA SER A 81 -14.64 5.94 12.49
C SER A 81 -13.84 6.25 11.22
N GLU A 82 -14.46 6.96 10.28
CA GLU A 82 -13.77 7.56 9.14
C GLU A 82 -13.06 8.85 9.59
N GLY A 83 -11.93 8.71 10.28
CA GLY A 83 -11.18 9.86 10.82
C GLY A 83 -11.84 10.53 12.04
N TRP A 84 -11.57 11.82 12.22
CA TRP A 84 -12.19 12.65 13.27
C TRP A 84 -13.66 12.95 12.98
N GLN A 85 -14.54 12.71 13.96
CA GLN A 85 -15.98 12.95 13.88
C GLN A 85 -16.43 13.91 14.98
N PRO A 86 -17.50 14.71 14.78
CA PRO A 86 -18.16 15.41 15.88
C PRO A 86 -18.50 14.41 16.99
N LEU A 87 -18.17 14.75 18.24
CA LEU A 87 -18.44 13.87 19.36
C LEU A 87 -19.95 13.70 19.50
N ALA A 88 -20.43 12.46 19.53
CA ALA A 88 -21.83 12.10 19.78
C ALA A 88 -21.90 10.69 20.40
N PRO A 89 -23.01 10.30 21.05
CA PRO A 89 -23.19 8.92 21.51
C PRO A 89 -23.13 7.92 20.34
N GLY A 90 -22.57 6.73 20.57
CA GLY A 90 -22.60 5.64 19.59
C GLY A 90 -21.25 5.02 19.23
N PHE A 91 -20.15 5.50 19.80
CA PHE A 91 -18.81 4.97 19.55
C PHE A 91 -18.40 3.94 20.61
N SER A 92 -19.24 2.91 20.76
CA SER A 92 -19.04 1.77 21.66
C SER A 92 -19.44 0.49 20.96
N MET A 93 -18.70 -0.60 21.13
CA MET A 93 -18.99 -1.86 20.42
C MET A 93 -19.44 -2.95 21.41
N PRO A 94 -20.76 -3.08 21.67
CA PRO A 94 -21.25 -4.14 22.53
C PRO A 94 -20.95 -5.52 21.95
N PRO A 95 -20.76 -6.56 22.79
CA PRO A 95 -20.48 -7.90 22.32
C PRO A 95 -21.55 -8.38 21.34
N GLY A 96 -21.11 -8.87 20.17
CA GLY A 96 -22.00 -9.39 19.13
C GLY A 96 -22.62 -8.35 18.19
N TYR A 97 -22.34 -7.06 18.36
CA TYR A 97 -22.78 -6.03 17.43
C TYR A 97 -22.02 -6.12 16.09
N LYS A 98 -22.77 -6.12 14.98
CA LYS A 98 -22.26 -6.21 13.59
C LYS A 98 -22.80 -5.09 12.69
N GLY A 99 -23.44 -4.08 13.28
CA GLY A 99 -23.99 -2.93 12.55
C GLY A 99 -22.94 -1.86 12.28
N GLU A 100 -23.32 -0.85 11.50
CA GLU A 100 -22.52 0.36 11.24
C GLU A 100 -22.55 1.31 12.45
N LEU A 101 -21.56 2.21 12.53
CA LEU A 101 -21.61 3.32 13.50
C LEU A 101 -22.62 4.39 13.03
N PRO A 102 -23.24 5.15 13.96
CA PRO A 102 -23.16 5.04 15.41
C PRO A 102 -23.92 3.82 15.95
N SER A 103 -23.32 3.14 16.93
CA SER A 103 -23.94 2.04 17.65
C SER A 103 -25.01 2.52 18.65
N PRO A 104 -25.88 1.63 19.18
CA PRO A 104 -26.87 2.03 20.18
C PRO A 104 -26.27 2.33 21.57
N LYS A 105 -24.95 2.21 21.76
CA LYS A 105 -24.31 2.35 23.07
C LYS A 105 -23.20 3.41 23.10
N PHE A 106 -22.96 3.95 24.29
CA PHE A 106 -21.91 4.92 24.59
C PHE A 106 -21.23 4.61 25.94
N GLY A 107 -20.05 5.19 26.15
CA GLY A 107 -19.27 5.12 27.39
C GLY A 107 -19.20 6.45 28.14
N PRO A 108 -18.19 6.66 28.99
CA PRO A 108 -18.08 7.87 29.79
C PRO A 108 -17.70 9.12 28.97
N GLU A 109 -17.35 8.99 27.69
CA GLU A 109 -16.93 10.09 26.82
C GLU A 109 -17.91 11.27 26.78
N ILE A 110 -19.21 11.00 26.82
CA ILE A 110 -20.26 12.03 26.72
C ILE A 110 -20.33 12.87 27.99
N GLY A 111 -20.32 12.21 29.16
CA GLY A 111 -20.32 12.91 30.46
C GLY A 111 -19.01 13.67 30.68
N PHE A 112 -17.88 13.07 30.28
CA PHE A 112 -16.57 13.67 30.38
C PHE A 112 -16.48 14.96 29.56
N ALA A 113 -16.80 14.89 28.25
CA ALA A 113 -16.71 16.05 27.38
C ALA A 113 -17.64 17.19 27.81
N ARG A 114 -18.89 16.88 28.18
CA ARG A 114 -19.83 17.90 28.68
C ARG A 114 -19.30 18.61 29.90
N SER A 115 -18.80 17.85 30.88
CA SER A 115 -18.27 18.43 32.11
C SER A 115 -16.99 19.24 31.88
N MET A 116 -16.11 18.79 30.97
CA MET A 116 -14.90 19.51 30.58
C MET A 116 -15.22 20.84 29.89
N LEU A 117 -16.09 20.84 28.88
CA LEU A 117 -16.51 22.04 28.15
C LEU A 117 -17.31 23.00 29.03
N GLN A 118 -18.13 22.49 29.96
CA GLN A 118 -18.81 23.35 30.93
C GLN A 118 -17.82 24.05 31.87
N ALA A 119 -16.73 23.38 32.25
CA ALA A 119 -15.70 23.97 33.09
C ALA A 119 -14.79 24.95 32.33
N ASN A 120 -14.64 24.77 31.02
CA ASN A 120 -13.77 25.61 30.18
C ASN A 120 -14.34 25.77 28.77
N PRO A 121 -15.33 26.67 28.58
CA PRO A 121 -16.10 26.78 27.33
C PRO A 121 -15.31 27.35 26.15
N ASP A 122 -14.15 27.96 26.40
CA ASP A 122 -13.30 28.54 25.35
C ASP A 122 -12.29 27.52 24.76
N ARG A 123 -12.26 26.29 25.27
CA ARG A 123 -11.37 25.22 24.81
C ARG A 123 -12.10 24.24 23.90
N LYS A 124 -11.40 23.73 22.89
CA LYS A 124 -11.86 22.62 22.07
C LYS A 124 -11.29 21.31 22.56
N LEU A 125 -12.09 20.26 22.49
CA LEU A 125 -11.77 18.94 23.01
C LEU A 125 -11.60 17.93 21.89
N ALA A 126 -10.55 17.13 21.95
CA ALA A 126 -10.37 16.00 21.05
C ALA A 126 -10.22 14.71 21.85
N LEU A 127 -11.08 13.72 21.60
CA LEU A 127 -11.06 12.45 22.30
C LEU A 127 -10.51 11.35 21.38
N ILE A 128 -9.52 10.59 21.85
CA ILE A 128 -9.00 9.42 21.14
C ILE A 128 -9.41 8.18 21.91
N LYS A 129 -10.36 7.41 21.38
CA LYS A 129 -10.97 6.26 22.08
C LYS A 129 -10.54 4.94 21.43
N GLY A 130 -9.87 4.09 22.22
CA GLY A 130 -9.38 2.76 21.81
C GLY A 130 -9.83 1.62 22.72
N SER A 131 -11.01 1.74 23.32
CA SER A 131 -11.53 0.76 24.29
C SER A 131 -12.15 -0.48 23.64
N LYS A 132 -12.05 -1.65 24.30
CA LYS A 132 -12.70 -2.89 23.82
C LYS A 132 -13.19 -3.80 24.96
N GLY A 133 -14.47 -4.15 24.94
CA GLY A 133 -15.01 -5.17 25.84
C GLY A 133 -14.40 -6.56 25.64
N GLY A 134 -14.33 -7.36 26.71
CA GLY A 134 -13.74 -8.70 26.68
C GLY A 134 -12.20 -8.73 26.68
N SER A 135 -11.53 -7.58 26.57
CA SER A 135 -10.07 -7.48 26.69
C SER A 135 -9.59 -7.47 28.14
N SER A 136 -8.35 -7.88 28.38
CA SER A 136 -7.72 -7.97 29.70
C SER A 136 -6.45 -7.11 29.79
N LEU A 137 -6.12 -6.61 30.98
CA LEU A 137 -4.86 -5.90 31.21
C LEU A 137 -3.64 -6.81 31.05
N ARG A 138 -3.83 -8.11 31.36
CA ARG A 138 -2.77 -9.12 31.32
C ARG A 138 -2.23 -9.40 29.92
N VAL A 139 -3.12 -9.52 28.93
CA VAL A 139 -2.78 -10.04 27.60
C VAL A 139 -2.95 -8.95 26.55
N ASP A 140 -4.12 -8.32 26.54
CA ASP A 140 -4.52 -7.46 25.43
C ASP A 140 -3.94 -6.06 25.55
N TRP A 141 -3.95 -5.50 26.77
CA TRP A 141 -3.41 -4.18 27.08
C TRP A 141 -2.00 -4.24 27.68
N LYS A 142 -1.30 -5.36 27.49
CA LYS A 142 0.09 -5.48 27.95
C LYS A 142 0.97 -4.50 27.17
N PRO A 143 1.64 -3.54 27.82
CA PRO A 143 2.47 -2.53 27.13
C PRO A 143 3.70 -3.11 26.42
N GLY A 144 4.17 -4.28 26.85
CA GLY A 144 5.38 -4.92 26.33
C GLY A 144 6.66 -4.13 26.65
N VAL A 145 7.73 -4.47 25.95
CA VAL A 145 9.05 -3.85 26.04
C VAL A 145 9.16 -2.74 25.00
N GLN A 146 9.78 -1.63 25.37
CA GLN A 146 10.03 -0.52 24.44
C GLN A 146 10.86 -0.99 23.24
N GLY A 147 10.39 -0.66 22.03
CA GLY A 147 11.05 -1.05 20.78
C GLY A 147 10.83 -2.51 20.35
N ASP A 148 10.02 -3.29 21.07
CA ASP A 148 9.65 -4.66 20.68
C ASP A 148 8.12 -4.81 20.60
N PRO A 149 7.51 -4.53 19.43
CA PRO A 149 6.08 -4.68 19.22
C PRO A 149 5.55 -6.11 19.45
N SER A 150 6.37 -7.14 19.28
CA SER A 150 5.96 -8.55 19.44
C SER A 150 5.63 -8.89 20.91
N SER A 151 6.28 -8.19 21.85
CA SER A 151 6.06 -8.35 23.28
C SER A 151 4.76 -7.72 23.80
N GLN A 152 4.14 -6.85 23.00
CA GLN A 152 2.96 -6.07 23.33
C GLN A 152 1.67 -6.87 23.18
N GLY A 153 0.64 -6.47 23.90
CA GLY A 153 -0.72 -6.92 23.67
C GLY A 153 -1.33 -6.24 22.44
N GLN A 154 -2.21 -6.95 21.73
CA GLN A 154 -2.83 -6.42 20.51
C GLN A 154 -3.58 -5.09 20.75
N ARG A 155 -4.31 -4.96 21.87
CA ARG A 155 -5.08 -3.73 22.14
C ARG A 155 -4.18 -2.56 22.48
N TYR A 156 -3.07 -2.80 23.17
CA TYR A 156 -2.08 -1.78 23.41
C TYR A 156 -1.50 -1.26 22.09
N ARG A 157 -1.03 -2.16 21.20
CA ARG A 157 -0.54 -1.80 19.86
C ARG A 157 -1.56 -1.00 19.06
N ASP A 158 -2.78 -1.52 18.96
CA ASP A 158 -3.87 -0.87 18.22
C ASP A 158 -4.14 0.54 18.76
N PHE A 159 -4.06 0.72 20.08
CA PHE A 159 -4.29 2.02 20.71
C PHE A 159 -3.18 3.02 20.44
N ILE A 160 -1.91 2.62 20.56
CA ILE A 160 -0.76 3.48 20.19
C ILE A 160 -0.85 3.90 18.72
N GLU A 161 -1.19 2.97 17.83
CA GLU A 161 -1.40 3.29 16.42
C GLU A 161 -2.56 4.28 16.23
N THR A 162 -3.65 4.11 16.96
CA THR A 162 -4.80 5.02 16.92
C THR A 162 -4.41 6.43 17.35
N ILE A 163 -3.61 6.56 18.42
CA ILE A 163 -3.10 7.87 18.87
C ILE A 163 -2.26 8.51 17.76
N ARG A 164 -1.36 7.75 17.13
CA ARG A 164 -0.50 8.26 16.05
C ARG A 164 -1.31 8.72 14.84
N MET A 165 -2.27 7.91 14.38
CA MET A 165 -3.13 8.27 13.25
C MET A 165 -3.95 9.53 13.54
N ALA A 166 -4.61 9.58 14.71
CA ALA A 166 -5.48 10.68 15.09
C ALA A 166 -4.71 12.01 15.21
N THR A 167 -3.54 11.98 15.86
CA THR A 167 -2.67 13.16 16.00
C THR A 167 -2.06 13.60 14.67
N LYS A 168 -1.65 12.66 13.80
CA LYS A 168 -1.21 12.96 12.44
C LYS A 168 -2.29 13.68 11.63
N GLU A 169 -3.55 13.23 11.72
CA GLU A 169 -4.67 13.86 11.02
C GLU A 169 -4.95 15.29 11.52
N LEU A 170 -4.81 15.57 12.83
CA LEU A 170 -4.91 16.94 13.36
C LEU A 170 -3.83 17.85 12.75
N VAL A 171 -2.57 17.40 12.72
CA VAL A 171 -1.46 18.16 12.11
C VAL A 171 -1.73 18.40 10.62
N GLN A 172 -2.23 17.40 9.89
CA GLN A 172 -2.55 17.52 8.47
C GLN A 172 -3.69 18.50 8.19
N ARG A 173 -4.65 18.62 9.10
CA ARG A 173 -5.72 19.64 9.05
C ARG A 173 -5.20 21.06 9.35
N GLY A 174 -3.95 21.18 9.81
CA GLY A 174 -3.37 22.44 10.28
C GLY A 174 -3.73 22.77 11.73
N ASP A 175 -4.36 21.85 12.45
CA ASP A 175 -4.73 22.03 13.85
C ASP A 175 -3.52 21.82 14.77
N SER A 176 -3.50 22.58 15.85
CA SER A 176 -2.57 22.38 16.97
C SER A 176 -3.26 21.59 18.08
N PHE A 177 -2.49 20.83 18.87
CA PHE A 177 -3.07 20.09 19.99
C PHE A 177 -2.05 19.85 21.12
N ALA A 178 -2.58 19.53 22.30
CA ALA A 178 -1.80 19.05 23.44
C ALA A 178 -2.48 17.83 24.07
N ILE A 179 -1.73 16.74 24.31
CA ILE A 179 -2.26 15.57 25.04
C ILE A 179 -2.29 15.91 26.54
N ARG A 180 -3.50 16.07 27.08
CA ARG A 180 -3.74 16.58 28.44
C ARG A 180 -3.98 15.50 29.49
N GLY A 181 -4.34 14.29 29.07
CA GLY A 181 -4.49 13.19 30.02
C GLY A 181 -5.05 11.92 29.40
N MET A 182 -5.05 10.85 30.20
CA MET A 182 -5.65 9.56 29.85
C MET A 182 -6.68 9.14 30.91
N LEU A 183 -7.77 8.55 30.44
CA LEU A 183 -8.74 7.84 31.27
C LEU A 183 -8.55 6.33 31.08
N TRP A 184 -8.49 5.59 32.19
CA TRP A 184 -8.46 4.13 32.19
C TRP A 184 -9.60 3.58 33.02
N HIS A 185 -10.38 2.62 32.48
CA HIS A 185 -11.41 1.93 33.26
C HIS A 185 -11.32 0.41 33.12
N GLN A 186 -11.25 -0.27 34.27
CA GLN A 186 -11.26 -1.72 34.34
C GLN A 186 -12.56 -2.34 33.81
N GLY A 187 -12.48 -3.56 33.28
CA GLY A 187 -13.62 -4.35 32.82
C GLY A 187 -13.65 -5.74 33.46
N GLU A 188 -14.57 -6.58 32.98
CA GLU A 188 -14.87 -7.86 33.61
C GLU A 188 -13.75 -8.91 33.52
N SER A 189 -12.96 -8.87 32.44
CA SER A 189 -11.92 -9.87 32.16
C SER A 189 -10.82 -9.92 33.22
N ASP A 190 -10.64 -8.83 33.97
CA ASP A 190 -9.62 -8.75 35.02
C ASP A 190 -10.15 -9.03 36.43
N SER A 191 -11.46 -9.29 36.58
CA SER A 191 -12.16 -9.41 37.87
C SER A 191 -11.54 -10.40 38.87
N LYS A 192 -10.74 -11.35 38.41
CA LYS A 192 -10.09 -12.38 39.24
C LYS A 192 -8.60 -12.13 39.49
N SER A 193 -8.06 -10.98 39.09
CA SER A 193 -6.64 -10.67 39.32
C SER A 193 -6.36 -10.45 40.81
N SER A 194 -5.21 -10.91 41.29
CA SER A 194 -4.75 -10.52 42.63
C SER A 194 -4.35 -9.05 42.65
N THR A 195 -4.37 -8.45 43.84
CA THR A 195 -4.08 -7.03 44.05
C THR A 195 -2.71 -6.66 43.50
N GLU A 196 -1.66 -7.40 43.89
CA GLU A 196 -0.27 -7.11 43.54
C GLU A 196 -0.02 -7.23 42.03
N VAL A 197 -0.64 -8.24 41.40
CA VAL A 197 -0.47 -8.50 39.97
C VAL A 197 -1.17 -7.44 39.14
N TYR A 198 -2.37 -7.00 39.54
CA TYR A 198 -3.09 -5.95 38.82
C TYR A 198 -2.41 -4.60 38.99
N GLN A 199 -1.99 -4.27 40.22
CA GLN A 199 -1.30 -3.03 40.55
C GLN A 199 -0.07 -2.86 39.65
N ARG A 200 0.85 -3.84 39.66
CA ARG A 200 2.07 -3.79 38.86
C ARG A 200 1.78 -3.59 37.37
N ARG A 201 0.79 -4.29 36.80
CA ARG A 201 0.46 -4.16 35.37
C ARG A 201 -0.14 -2.80 35.03
N LEU A 202 -0.91 -2.22 35.94
CA LEU A 202 -1.49 -0.90 35.73
C LEU A 202 -0.41 0.19 35.82
N GLU A 203 0.53 0.06 36.76
CA GLU A 203 1.73 0.90 36.84
C GLU A 203 2.57 0.79 35.54
N GLU A 204 2.84 -0.43 35.07
CA GLU A 204 3.53 -0.69 33.80
C GLU A 204 2.81 -0.02 32.61
N LEU A 205 1.48 -0.11 32.55
CA LEU A 205 0.68 0.53 31.49
C LEU A 205 0.82 2.06 31.52
N ILE A 206 0.73 2.66 32.71
CA ILE A 206 0.80 4.12 32.91
C ILE A 206 2.19 4.65 32.54
N VAL A 207 3.25 3.97 32.98
CA VAL A 207 4.62 4.34 32.63
C VAL A 207 4.81 4.26 31.12
N ARG A 208 4.40 3.15 30.50
CA ARG A 208 4.63 2.96 29.07
C ARG A 208 3.82 3.95 28.22
N ILE A 209 2.56 4.23 28.56
CA ILE A 209 1.78 5.19 27.77
C ILE A 209 2.40 6.59 27.83
N ARG A 210 2.93 7.01 28.99
CA ARG A 210 3.65 8.30 29.14
C ARG A 210 4.87 8.37 28.23
N GLU A 211 5.64 7.29 28.18
CA GLU A 211 6.79 7.17 27.28
C GLU A 211 6.36 7.24 25.81
N ASP A 212 5.35 6.47 25.42
CA ASP A 212 4.92 6.36 24.01
C ASP A 212 4.23 7.61 23.48
N VAL A 213 3.58 8.40 24.34
CA VAL A 213 3.02 9.71 23.94
C VAL A 213 3.98 10.88 24.16
N GLY A 214 5.15 10.64 24.75
CA GLY A 214 6.14 11.67 25.03
C GLY A 214 5.74 12.69 26.10
N VAL A 215 4.86 12.33 27.04
CA VAL A 215 4.41 13.20 28.14
C VAL A 215 4.74 12.52 29.47
N PRO A 216 5.95 12.75 30.05
CA PRO A 216 6.44 12.01 31.22
C PRO A 216 5.54 12.08 32.46
N GLU A 217 4.85 13.20 32.66
CA GLU A 217 3.93 13.42 33.77
C GLU A 217 2.46 13.45 33.31
N LEU A 218 2.12 12.72 32.24
CA LEU A 218 0.75 12.68 31.72
C LEU A 218 -0.24 12.36 32.86
N PRO A 219 -1.22 13.24 33.13
CA PRO A 219 -2.28 12.95 34.08
C PRO A 219 -3.07 11.71 33.65
N VAL A 220 -3.21 10.73 34.55
CA VAL A 220 -4.03 9.53 34.29
C VAL A 220 -5.13 9.43 35.34
N VAL A 221 -6.37 9.25 34.94
CA VAL A 221 -7.46 8.97 35.87
C VAL A 221 -7.91 7.53 35.71
N VAL A 222 -7.81 6.76 36.79
CA VAL A 222 -8.16 5.33 36.82
C VAL A 222 -9.51 5.13 37.51
N GLY A 223 -10.42 4.42 36.85
CA GLY A 223 -11.74 4.09 37.38
C GLY A 223 -11.85 2.68 37.92
N GLU A 224 -12.33 2.57 39.15
CA GLU A 224 -12.66 1.31 39.80
C GLU A 224 -14.12 0.89 39.57
N VAL A 225 -14.42 -0.39 39.80
CA VAL A 225 -15.78 -0.93 39.79
C VAL A 225 -16.13 -1.35 41.21
N PHE A 226 -17.10 -0.66 41.79
CA PHE A 226 -17.70 -0.96 43.07
C PHE A 226 -18.87 -1.95 42.86
N ASP A 227 -18.70 -3.19 43.32
CA ASP A 227 -19.64 -4.29 43.07
C ASP A 227 -19.92 -5.16 44.30
N ASN A 228 -19.71 -4.60 45.50
CA ASN A 228 -19.94 -5.27 46.79
C ASN A 228 -19.19 -6.61 46.96
N GLY A 229 -17.91 -6.66 46.57
CA GLY A 229 -17.01 -7.77 46.95
C GLY A 229 -16.50 -8.64 45.82
N LYS A 230 -16.96 -8.47 44.57
CA LYS A 230 -16.54 -9.35 43.46
C LYS A 230 -15.21 -8.92 42.83
N ARG A 231 -14.82 -7.65 42.96
CA ARG A 231 -13.58 -7.09 42.40
C ARG A 231 -12.72 -6.37 43.44
N ASP A 232 -12.84 -6.72 44.72
CA ASP A 232 -12.15 -6.03 45.82
C ASP A 232 -10.63 -6.02 45.68
N SER A 233 -10.02 -7.10 45.16
CA SER A 233 -8.58 -7.15 44.89
C SER A 233 -8.15 -6.16 43.81
N VAL A 234 -8.88 -6.11 42.69
CA VAL A 234 -8.61 -5.18 41.59
C VAL A 234 -8.88 -3.74 42.02
N ARG A 235 -9.93 -3.52 42.80
CA ARG A 235 -10.25 -2.21 43.37
C ARG A 235 -9.13 -1.72 44.29
N ALA A 236 -8.68 -2.55 45.23
CA ALA A 236 -7.56 -2.24 46.11
C ALA A 236 -6.29 -1.91 45.32
N ALA A 237 -6.03 -2.62 44.22
CA ALA A 237 -4.90 -2.33 43.34
C ALA A 237 -5.00 -0.96 42.67
N ILE A 238 -6.17 -0.62 42.09
CA ILE A 238 -6.41 0.68 41.45
C ILE A 238 -6.25 1.81 42.46
N GLN A 239 -6.79 1.64 43.67
CA GLN A 239 -6.65 2.60 44.76
C GLN A 239 -5.18 2.78 45.19
N ALA A 240 -4.41 1.69 45.26
CA ALA A 240 -2.99 1.75 45.57
C ALA A 240 -2.17 2.51 44.51
N VAL A 241 -2.46 2.29 43.21
CA VAL A 241 -1.82 3.04 42.12
C VAL A 241 -2.11 4.54 42.23
N ALA A 242 -3.37 4.93 42.40
CA ALA A 242 -3.74 6.34 42.53
C ALA A 242 -3.17 7.00 43.80
N ALA A 243 -3.05 6.28 44.91
CA ALA A 243 -2.42 6.80 46.12
C ALA A 243 -0.89 6.92 46.02
N GLY A 244 -0.26 6.15 45.11
CA GLY A 244 1.19 6.06 44.96
C GLY A 244 1.80 7.09 44.01
N ASP A 245 1.00 7.73 43.14
CA ASP A 245 1.47 8.67 42.13
C ASP A 245 0.56 9.92 42.09
N SER A 246 1.10 11.10 42.40
CA SER A 246 0.35 12.37 42.44
C SER A 246 -0.19 12.83 41.08
N THR A 247 0.26 12.20 40.00
CA THR A 247 -0.24 12.44 38.63
C THR A 247 -1.32 11.42 38.23
N VAL A 248 -1.75 10.55 39.16
CA VAL A 248 -2.81 9.55 38.93
C VAL A 248 -4.02 9.81 39.83
N GLY A 249 -5.16 10.14 39.22
CA GLY A 249 -6.44 10.36 39.91
C GLY A 249 -7.29 9.10 40.00
N LEU A 250 -8.20 9.04 40.98
CA LEU A 250 -9.11 7.91 41.20
C LEU A 250 -10.57 8.33 40.93
N VAL A 251 -11.30 7.50 40.18
CA VAL A 251 -12.75 7.61 40.05
C VAL A 251 -13.42 6.38 40.65
N SER A 252 -14.19 6.58 41.71
CA SER A 252 -15.04 5.53 42.25
C SER A 252 -16.35 5.40 41.47
N SER A 253 -16.82 4.17 41.27
CA SER A 253 -18.17 3.89 40.78
C SER A 253 -19.19 3.69 41.91
N GLU A 254 -18.86 4.01 43.16
CA GLU A 254 -19.84 3.93 44.25
C GLU A 254 -21.06 4.84 43.98
N GLY A 255 -22.26 4.32 44.27
CA GLY A 255 -23.53 5.02 44.01
C GLY A 255 -24.00 4.98 42.54
N THR A 256 -23.29 4.27 41.66
CA THR A 256 -23.75 4.01 40.28
C THR A 256 -24.66 2.78 40.20
N GLN A 257 -25.36 2.63 39.07
CA GLN A 257 -26.20 1.49 38.73
C GLN A 257 -25.63 0.75 37.52
N THR A 258 -25.81 -0.58 37.50
CA THR A 258 -25.38 -1.43 36.39
C THR A 258 -26.57 -1.98 35.62
N TRP A 259 -26.44 -2.02 34.29
CA TRP A 259 -27.42 -2.58 33.36
C TRP A 259 -27.50 -4.12 33.44
N ASP A 260 -26.37 -4.77 33.72
CA ASP A 260 -26.27 -6.22 33.94
C ASP A 260 -25.72 -6.50 35.35
N PRO A 261 -25.74 -7.76 35.86
CA PRO A 261 -25.49 -8.08 37.28
C PRO A 261 -24.12 -7.69 37.85
N GLY A 262 -23.93 -6.39 38.12
CA GLY A 262 -22.79 -5.79 38.79
C GLY A 262 -21.55 -5.66 37.91
N THR A 263 -21.67 -5.53 36.59
CA THR A 263 -20.50 -5.45 35.71
C THR A 263 -20.45 -4.19 34.85
N HIS A 264 -21.53 -3.84 34.15
CA HIS A 264 -21.52 -2.70 33.23
C HIS A 264 -22.55 -1.62 33.58
N PHE A 265 -22.12 -0.36 33.55
CA PHE A 265 -22.92 0.79 33.95
C PHE A 265 -24.03 1.15 32.95
N ASP A 266 -25.18 1.54 33.48
CA ASP A 266 -26.32 2.04 32.70
C ASP A 266 -26.08 3.48 32.18
N ALA A 267 -27.02 4.04 31.40
CA ALA A 267 -26.82 5.33 30.74
C ALA A 267 -26.60 6.51 31.73
N PRO A 268 -27.43 6.68 32.79
CA PRO A 268 -27.19 7.70 33.82
C PRO A 268 -25.84 7.53 34.51
N SER A 269 -25.45 6.29 34.80
CA SER A 269 -24.19 6.01 35.47
C SER A 269 -22.97 6.27 34.59
N GLN A 270 -23.04 6.03 33.28
CA GLN A 270 -21.98 6.39 32.33
C GLN A 270 -21.77 7.91 32.27
N LEU A 271 -22.85 8.70 32.26
CA LEU A 271 -22.76 10.16 32.33
C LEU A 271 -22.11 10.61 33.65
N LEU A 272 -22.59 10.08 34.78
CA LEU A 272 -22.05 10.40 36.10
C LEU A 272 -20.56 10.02 36.22
N LEU A 273 -20.15 8.86 35.68
CA LEU A 273 -18.74 8.47 35.65
C LEU A 273 -17.93 9.44 34.81
N GLY A 274 -18.42 9.84 33.63
CA GLY A 274 -17.78 10.86 32.81
C GLY A 274 -17.58 12.19 33.56
N GLU A 275 -18.59 12.66 34.30
CA GLU A 275 -18.49 13.85 35.15
C GLU A 275 -17.43 13.69 36.24
N ARG A 276 -17.36 12.52 36.89
CA ARG A 276 -16.34 12.21 37.90
C ARG A 276 -14.93 12.16 37.31
N TYR A 277 -14.77 11.57 36.12
CA TYR A 277 -13.50 11.60 35.38
C TYR A 277 -13.05 13.03 35.08
N SER A 278 -13.96 13.90 34.64
CA SER A 278 -13.68 15.32 34.40
C SER A 278 -13.26 16.03 35.68
N ALA A 279 -13.97 15.79 36.80
CA ALA A 279 -13.60 16.38 38.10
C ALA A 279 -12.20 15.95 38.54
N ALA A 280 -11.92 14.65 38.55
CA ALA A 280 -10.62 14.11 38.94
C ALA A 280 -9.49 14.59 38.02
N MET A 281 -9.72 14.63 36.70
CA MET A 281 -8.72 15.10 35.73
C MET A 281 -8.33 16.57 35.95
N ARG A 282 -9.28 17.42 36.34
CA ARG A 282 -9.05 18.84 36.60
C ARG A 282 -8.30 19.13 37.90
N GLU A 283 -8.23 18.16 38.82
CA GLU A 283 -7.46 18.28 40.07
C GLU A 283 -5.99 17.88 39.89
N LEU A 284 -5.66 17.15 38.83
CA LEU A 284 -4.30 16.73 38.51
C LEU A 284 -3.48 17.88 37.93
N PRO A 285 -2.14 17.88 38.14
CA PRO A 285 -1.28 18.91 37.58
C PRO A 285 -1.40 18.94 36.06
N ILE A 286 -1.68 20.11 35.50
CA ILE A 286 -1.71 20.31 34.06
C ILE A 286 -0.25 20.35 33.59
N PRO A 287 0.16 19.50 32.64
CA PRO A 287 1.50 19.62 32.08
C PRO A 287 1.64 21.00 31.42
N GLU A 288 2.71 21.72 31.78
CA GLU A 288 3.08 22.99 31.13
C GLU A 288 3.10 22.77 29.61
N PRO A 289 2.58 23.72 28.80
CA PRO A 289 2.75 23.68 27.35
C PRO A 289 4.23 23.92 27.03
N GLY A 290 5.05 22.89 27.17
CA GLY A 290 6.38 22.87 26.58
C GLY A 290 6.22 22.94 25.06
N GLU A 291 7.17 23.59 24.38
CA GLU A 291 7.41 23.29 22.96
C GLU A 291 7.47 21.77 22.88
N MET A 292 6.46 21.17 22.22
CA MET A 292 6.51 19.74 22.02
C MET A 292 7.82 19.47 21.31
N PRO A 293 8.71 18.59 21.82
CA PRO A 293 9.51 17.84 20.88
C PRO A 293 8.45 17.18 19.97
N ALA A 294 8.53 17.43 18.66
CA ALA A 294 7.76 16.66 17.67
C ALA A 294 7.73 15.23 18.19
N ILE A 295 6.52 14.68 18.48
CA ILE A 295 6.32 13.35 19.09
C ILE A 295 7.49 12.53 18.64
N SER A 296 8.42 12.23 19.57
CA SER A 296 9.73 11.74 19.16
C SER A 296 9.45 10.61 18.17
N GLU A 297 10.10 10.65 17.00
CA GLU A 297 10.10 9.52 16.05
C GLU A 297 10.67 8.22 16.69
N GLN A 298 10.81 8.18 18.02
CA GLN A 298 11.39 7.18 18.88
C GLN A 298 10.34 6.45 19.73
N SER A 299 9.08 6.35 19.30
CA SER A 299 8.56 4.98 19.27
C SER A 299 9.41 4.29 18.20
N ASN A 300 10.40 3.49 18.59
CA ASN A 300 11.07 2.54 17.69
C ASN A 300 10.01 1.54 17.17
N LEU A 301 9.12 2.01 16.30
CA LEU A 301 8.81 1.24 15.11
C LEU A 301 10.11 1.31 14.33
N THR A 302 10.91 0.26 14.44
CA THR A 302 12.04 0.08 13.54
C THR A 302 11.54 0.35 12.14
N LYS A 303 12.04 1.40 11.48
CA LYS A 303 11.75 1.65 10.06
C LYS A 303 11.92 0.30 9.35
N PRO A 304 10.92 -0.18 8.60
CA PRO A 304 11.01 -1.50 8.00
C PRO A 304 12.16 -1.51 7.01
N ASN A 305 12.90 -2.60 6.96
CA ASN A 305 13.83 -2.84 5.86
C ASN A 305 13.05 -3.03 4.56
N VAL A 306 13.71 -2.81 3.43
CA VAL A 306 13.14 -3.06 2.10
C VAL A 306 14.06 -4.02 1.35
N LEU A 307 13.52 -5.16 0.93
CA LEU A 307 14.10 -6.02 -0.08
C LEU A 307 13.35 -5.76 -1.40
N PHE A 308 14.02 -5.08 -2.33
CA PHE A 308 13.47 -4.72 -3.64
C PHE A 308 14.07 -5.63 -4.72
N ILE A 309 13.27 -6.55 -5.25
CA ILE A 309 13.67 -7.52 -6.26
C ILE A 309 13.10 -7.11 -7.61
N THR A 310 13.94 -7.01 -8.63
CA THR A 310 13.48 -6.82 -10.01
C THR A 310 13.95 -7.95 -10.90
N VAL A 311 13.07 -8.45 -11.76
CA VAL A 311 13.39 -9.47 -12.77
C VAL A 311 13.24 -8.87 -14.16
N ASP A 312 14.21 -9.13 -15.03
CA ASP A 312 14.28 -8.56 -16.38
C ASP A 312 13.59 -9.47 -17.40
N ASP A 313 12.64 -8.92 -18.17
CA ASP A 313 11.91 -9.61 -19.25
C ASP A 313 10.99 -10.77 -18.79
N LEU A 314 10.59 -10.81 -17.51
CA LEU A 314 9.69 -11.86 -16.98
C LEU A 314 8.21 -11.51 -17.25
N ASN A 315 7.56 -12.31 -18.09
CA ASN A 315 6.11 -12.29 -18.36
C ASN A 315 5.30 -13.08 -17.30
N ASP A 316 4.04 -13.37 -17.60
CA ASP A 316 3.10 -14.06 -16.71
C ASP A 316 3.19 -15.59 -16.74
N TRP A 317 4.22 -16.17 -17.37
CA TRP A 317 4.53 -17.60 -17.34
C TRP A 317 5.20 -18.01 -16.02
N VAL A 318 4.51 -17.68 -14.93
CA VAL A 318 4.81 -18.02 -13.54
C VAL A 318 3.54 -18.61 -12.92
N GLY A 319 3.69 -19.60 -12.05
CA GLY A 319 2.55 -20.36 -11.50
C GLY A 319 1.47 -19.49 -10.85
N CYS A 320 1.88 -18.46 -10.12
CA CYS A 320 0.96 -17.53 -9.45
C CYS A 320 0.15 -16.62 -10.39
N LEU A 321 0.56 -16.43 -11.64
CA LEU A 321 -0.20 -15.69 -12.66
C LEU A 321 -0.90 -16.60 -13.68
N GLY A 322 -0.42 -17.84 -13.84
CA GLY A 322 -1.08 -18.87 -14.63
C GLY A 322 -1.03 -18.67 -16.15
N GLY A 323 -0.11 -17.84 -16.67
CA GLY A 323 0.02 -17.58 -18.12
C GLY A 323 0.48 -18.80 -18.93
N ASN A 324 1.14 -19.78 -18.29
CA ASN A 324 1.47 -21.06 -18.91
C ASN A 324 1.42 -22.20 -17.86
N PRO A 325 0.77 -23.33 -18.17
CA PRO A 325 0.59 -24.43 -17.20
C PRO A 325 1.88 -25.20 -16.88
N ASP A 326 2.91 -25.09 -17.72
CA ASP A 326 4.20 -25.77 -17.52
C ASP A 326 5.19 -24.96 -16.68
N ALA A 327 4.82 -23.76 -16.22
CA ALA A 327 5.67 -22.92 -15.38
C ALA A 327 6.02 -23.64 -14.06
N GLN A 328 7.31 -23.79 -13.78
CA GLN A 328 7.82 -24.32 -12.51
C GLN A 328 8.46 -23.19 -11.70
N THR A 329 7.64 -22.49 -10.92
CA THR A 329 8.08 -21.35 -10.07
C THR A 329 7.62 -21.49 -8.62
N PRO A 330 7.97 -22.58 -7.93
CA PRO A 330 7.47 -22.85 -6.58
C PRO A 330 7.83 -21.77 -5.57
N ASN A 331 8.93 -21.03 -5.76
CA ASN A 331 9.36 -19.99 -4.82
C ASN A 331 8.59 -18.69 -5.02
N LEU A 332 8.35 -18.28 -6.26
CA LEU A 332 7.47 -17.14 -6.58
C LEU A 332 6.03 -17.43 -6.13
N ASP A 333 5.56 -18.66 -6.33
CA ASP A 333 4.23 -19.09 -5.90
C ASP A 333 4.09 -19.05 -4.38
N ARG A 334 5.12 -19.54 -3.66
CA ARG A 334 5.20 -19.44 -2.20
C ARG A 334 5.20 -17.98 -1.74
N LEU A 335 5.96 -17.10 -2.40
CA LEU A 335 5.97 -15.68 -2.07
C LEU A 335 4.57 -15.07 -2.26
N ALA A 336 3.91 -15.34 -3.39
CA ALA A 336 2.56 -14.86 -3.66
C ALA A 336 1.54 -15.31 -2.59
N GLN A 337 1.63 -16.57 -2.14
CA GLN A 337 0.78 -17.11 -1.05
C GLN A 337 1.01 -16.45 0.32
N GLN A 338 2.10 -15.70 0.49
CA GLN A 338 2.46 -15.00 1.72
C GLN A 338 2.34 -13.48 1.60
N SER A 339 1.84 -12.99 0.47
CA SER A 339 1.91 -11.58 0.07
C SER A 339 0.60 -11.13 -0.57
N VAL A 340 0.50 -9.85 -0.92
CA VAL A 340 -0.50 -9.40 -1.89
C VAL A 340 0.08 -9.56 -3.29
N LEU A 341 -0.56 -10.40 -4.11
CA LEU A 341 -0.28 -10.51 -5.55
C LEU A 341 -1.16 -9.53 -6.30
N PHE A 342 -0.57 -8.62 -7.07
CA PHE A 342 -1.31 -7.79 -8.03
C PHE A 342 -1.28 -8.48 -9.38
N ASN A 343 -2.38 -9.13 -9.77
CA ASN A 343 -2.43 -9.90 -11.01
C ASN A 343 -2.65 -9.04 -12.27
N ASN A 344 -2.85 -7.73 -12.10
CA ASN A 344 -3.11 -6.75 -13.16
C ASN A 344 -2.17 -5.53 -13.01
N ALA A 345 -0.87 -5.78 -12.87
CA ALA A 345 0.16 -4.75 -12.75
C ALA A 345 0.82 -4.47 -14.10
N HIS A 346 1.10 -3.20 -14.43
CA HIS A 346 1.69 -2.82 -15.72
C HIS A 346 2.86 -1.84 -15.63
N CYS A 347 3.83 -2.03 -16.50
CA CYS A 347 4.93 -1.09 -16.70
C CYS A 347 4.50 0.16 -17.47
N GLN A 348 5.25 1.27 -17.32
CA GLN A 348 4.93 2.53 -17.98
C GLN A 348 5.53 2.63 -19.39
N VAL A 349 6.55 1.81 -19.69
CA VAL A 349 7.10 1.59 -21.02
C VAL A 349 7.60 0.15 -21.05
N ALA A 350 7.19 -0.66 -22.02
CA ALA A 350 7.61 -2.07 -22.12
C ALA A 350 9.06 -2.25 -22.64
N LEU A 351 10.00 -1.52 -22.03
CA LEU A 351 11.41 -1.54 -22.40
C LEU A 351 12.28 -1.21 -21.18
N CYS A 352 13.32 -2.03 -20.93
CA CYS A 352 14.10 -2.04 -19.69
C CYS A 352 14.46 -0.65 -19.11
N TYR A 353 15.19 0.20 -19.84
CA TYR A 353 15.66 1.48 -19.28
C TYR A 353 14.47 2.38 -18.94
N ALA A 354 13.51 2.48 -19.86
CA ALA A 354 12.38 3.39 -19.74
C ALA A 354 11.42 2.96 -18.61
N SER A 355 11.13 1.66 -18.51
CA SER A 355 10.34 1.12 -17.39
C SER A 355 11.02 1.40 -16.05
N ARG A 356 12.30 1.02 -15.93
CA ARG A 356 13.08 1.17 -14.69
C ARG A 356 13.26 2.63 -14.31
N ALA A 357 13.49 3.51 -15.28
CA ALA A 357 13.52 4.96 -15.05
C ALA A 357 12.18 5.45 -14.48
N SER A 358 11.05 4.99 -15.03
CA SER A 358 9.72 5.37 -14.58
C SER A 358 9.47 4.98 -13.12
N PHE A 359 9.57 3.69 -12.76
CA PHE A 359 9.25 3.28 -11.39
C PHE A 359 10.31 3.70 -10.36
N MET A 360 11.56 3.95 -10.77
CA MET A 360 12.60 4.50 -9.88
C MET A 360 12.42 5.99 -9.60
N THR A 361 11.72 6.73 -10.46
CA THR A 361 11.47 8.18 -10.27
C THR A 361 10.01 8.49 -9.97
N GLY A 362 9.11 7.51 -10.09
CA GLY A 362 7.67 7.69 -9.98
C GLY A 362 7.10 8.62 -11.07
N MET A 363 7.73 8.73 -12.24
CA MET A 363 7.32 9.64 -13.33
C MET A 363 7.05 8.90 -14.63
N TYR A 364 6.04 9.32 -15.39
CA TYR A 364 5.75 8.74 -16.70
C TYR A 364 6.82 9.10 -17.75
N ALA A 365 6.85 8.34 -18.84
CA ALA A 365 7.75 8.59 -19.97
C ALA A 365 7.61 9.99 -20.59
N SER A 366 6.41 10.54 -20.54
CA SER A 366 6.05 11.88 -21.03
C SER A 366 6.83 12.97 -20.27
N LYS A 367 6.83 12.89 -18.94
CA LYS A 367 7.61 13.75 -18.05
C LYS A 367 9.12 13.47 -18.12
N THR A 368 9.53 12.20 -18.13
CA THR A 368 10.96 11.84 -18.11
C THR A 368 11.65 12.04 -19.47
N GLY A 369 10.93 12.04 -20.59
CA GLY A 369 11.49 12.08 -21.94
C GLY A 369 12.15 10.76 -22.40
N ILE A 370 11.97 9.68 -21.64
CA ILE A 370 12.66 8.40 -21.86
C ILE A 370 11.68 7.35 -22.38
N TYR A 371 11.82 7.02 -23.67
CA TYR A 371 11.02 5.99 -24.36
C TYR A 371 11.87 4.87 -24.96
N ASN A 372 13.19 4.90 -24.72
CA ASN A 372 14.16 3.99 -25.32
C ASN A 372 15.18 3.52 -24.26
N ASN A 373 16.13 2.66 -24.64
CA ASN A 373 17.18 2.15 -23.75
C ASN A 373 18.34 3.12 -23.47
N SER A 374 18.06 4.43 -23.38
CA SER A 374 19.06 5.48 -23.17
C SER A 374 18.46 6.71 -22.48
N SER A 375 19.25 7.33 -21.59
CA SER A 375 18.94 8.63 -21.00
C SER A 375 19.38 9.83 -21.86
N LYS A 376 19.89 9.63 -23.08
CA LYS A 376 20.32 10.74 -23.95
C LYS A 376 19.21 11.74 -24.25
N SER A 377 17.96 11.26 -24.34
CA SER A 377 16.77 12.09 -24.55
C SER A 377 16.05 12.48 -23.27
N ALA A 378 16.63 12.21 -22.09
CA ALA A 378 15.97 12.50 -20.83
C ALA A 378 15.67 14.00 -20.71
N ASN A 379 14.49 14.34 -20.20
CA ASN A 379 14.09 15.70 -19.89
C ASN A 379 14.75 16.16 -18.58
N GLU A 380 14.67 17.46 -18.31
CA GLU A 380 15.23 18.05 -17.09
C GLU A 380 14.59 17.49 -15.82
N ALA A 381 13.28 17.23 -15.85
CA ALA A 381 12.56 16.60 -14.75
C ALA A 381 13.20 15.27 -14.31
N TYR A 382 13.62 14.41 -15.25
CA TYR A 382 14.35 13.18 -14.93
C TYR A 382 15.73 13.45 -14.33
N ARG A 383 16.47 14.42 -14.87
CA ARG A 383 17.83 14.74 -14.37
C ARG A 383 17.83 15.29 -12.95
N GLN A 384 16.76 15.98 -12.57
CA GLN A 384 16.57 16.57 -11.24
C GLN A 384 15.81 15.65 -10.28
N ALA A 385 15.19 14.59 -10.78
CA ALA A 385 14.39 13.68 -9.98
C ALA A 385 15.22 13.04 -8.87
N LYS A 386 14.62 12.94 -7.69
CA LYS A 386 15.12 12.08 -6.62
C LYS A 386 14.72 10.66 -6.97
N HIS A 387 15.72 9.86 -7.32
CA HIS A 387 15.53 8.43 -7.53
C HIS A 387 15.25 7.75 -6.19
N MET A 388 14.39 6.74 -6.21
CA MET A 388 13.98 5.95 -5.05
C MET A 388 15.12 5.57 -4.10
N PRO A 389 16.23 4.93 -4.53
CA PRO A 389 17.30 4.59 -3.60
C PRO A 389 18.01 5.82 -3.03
N VAL A 390 18.18 6.90 -3.79
CA VAL A 390 18.77 8.16 -3.28
C VAL A 390 17.90 8.73 -2.17
N TRP A 391 16.58 8.74 -2.38
CA TRP A 391 15.64 9.25 -1.39
C TRP A 391 15.67 8.43 -0.11
N PHE A 392 15.69 7.11 -0.20
CA PHE A 392 15.81 6.25 0.98
C PHE A 392 17.13 6.48 1.72
N GLY A 393 18.24 6.61 0.99
CA GLY A 393 19.55 6.95 1.58
C GLY A 393 19.54 8.29 2.32
N GLU A 394 18.94 9.32 1.72
CA GLU A 394 18.74 10.63 2.35
C GLU A 394 17.86 10.59 3.61
N HIS A 395 17.05 9.53 3.79
CA HIS A 395 16.15 9.32 4.93
C HIS A 395 16.62 8.25 5.92
N GLY A 396 17.93 7.96 5.91
CA GLY A 396 18.59 7.13 6.93
C GLY A 396 18.57 5.64 6.67
N TYR A 397 18.32 5.21 5.42
CA TYR A 397 18.51 3.83 5.02
C TYR A 397 19.92 3.59 4.50
N ARG A 398 20.50 2.43 4.82
CA ARG A 398 21.67 1.92 4.09
C ARG A 398 21.20 1.34 2.76
N THR A 399 21.64 1.94 1.66
CA THR A 399 21.20 1.57 0.30
C THR A 399 22.22 0.65 -0.36
N MET A 400 21.76 -0.52 -0.80
CA MET A 400 22.63 -1.56 -1.31
C MET A 400 22.06 -2.12 -2.61
N CYS A 401 22.90 -2.39 -3.61
CA CYS A 401 22.42 -3.04 -4.83
C CYS A 401 23.40 -4.04 -5.45
N MET A 402 22.86 -5.05 -6.13
CA MET A 402 23.61 -5.86 -7.09
C MET A 402 22.71 -6.28 -8.26
N GLY A 403 23.33 -6.44 -9.43
CA GLY A 403 22.65 -6.86 -10.65
C GLY A 403 21.93 -5.73 -11.39
N LYS A 404 20.83 -6.07 -12.08
CA LYS A 404 20.13 -5.21 -13.02
C LYS A 404 19.02 -4.36 -12.38
N ILE A 405 19.38 -3.30 -11.65
CA ILE A 405 18.36 -2.35 -11.13
C ILE A 405 18.00 -1.26 -12.15
N TYR A 406 19.02 -0.55 -12.65
CA TYR A 406 18.94 0.32 -13.83
C TYR A 406 19.41 -0.43 -15.07
N HIS A 407 19.15 0.07 -16.30
CA HIS A 407 19.56 -0.67 -17.50
C HIS A 407 21.06 -0.52 -17.86
N ASN A 408 21.63 0.69 -17.76
CA ASN A 408 23.05 0.95 -18.10
C ASN A 408 23.87 1.55 -16.95
N ASP A 409 23.21 2.03 -15.90
CA ASP A 409 23.81 2.81 -14.81
C ASP A 409 23.93 2.01 -13.50
N HIS A 410 24.22 0.70 -13.60
CA HIS A 410 24.48 -0.14 -12.43
C HIS A 410 25.61 0.46 -11.60
N GLY A 411 25.36 0.72 -10.32
CA GLY A 411 26.46 0.98 -9.40
C GLY A 411 27.17 2.32 -9.57
N LYS A 412 26.45 3.40 -9.90
CA LYS A 412 26.96 4.72 -9.57
C LYS A 412 26.82 4.91 -8.06
N LYS A 413 27.93 5.25 -7.37
CA LYS A 413 27.91 5.69 -5.97
C LYS A 413 26.99 6.90 -5.71
N ALA A 414 26.55 7.57 -6.78
CA ALA A 414 25.54 8.62 -6.70
C ALA A 414 24.15 8.10 -6.27
N TYR A 415 23.89 6.79 -6.37
CA TYR A 415 22.59 6.18 -6.06
C TYR A 415 22.61 5.20 -4.89
N TRP A 416 23.77 4.68 -4.51
CA TRP A 416 23.91 3.56 -3.59
C TRP A 416 25.12 3.74 -2.69
N ASP A 417 24.97 3.38 -1.42
CA ASP A 417 26.07 3.31 -0.46
C ASP A 417 26.98 2.12 -0.77
N GLU A 418 26.38 0.97 -1.08
CA GLU A 418 27.09 -0.26 -1.41
C GLU A 418 26.60 -0.90 -2.71
N ILE A 419 27.57 -1.40 -3.48
CA ILE A 419 27.34 -1.99 -4.79
C ILE A 419 28.09 -3.31 -4.83
N GLY A 420 27.36 -4.39 -5.10
CA GLY A 420 27.92 -5.72 -5.25
C GLY A 420 28.86 -5.86 -6.44
N PRO A 421 29.63 -6.96 -6.52
CA PRO A 421 30.57 -7.19 -7.59
C PRO A 421 29.95 -7.14 -8.99
N LYS A 422 30.75 -6.78 -9.99
CA LYS A 422 30.32 -6.87 -11.40
C LYS A 422 30.22 -8.33 -11.81
N THR A 423 29.11 -8.69 -12.45
CA THR A 423 28.89 -10.00 -13.07
C THR A 423 29.02 -9.90 -14.60
N LEU A 424 28.87 -11.03 -15.30
CA LEU A 424 28.81 -11.09 -16.77
C LEU A 424 27.50 -10.49 -17.36
N ARG A 425 26.75 -9.71 -16.57
CA ARG A 425 25.44 -9.13 -16.90
C ARG A 425 24.44 -10.20 -17.36
N TRP A 426 24.12 -10.25 -18.65
CA TRP A 426 23.16 -11.19 -19.25
C TRP A 426 23.65 -12.65 -19.28
N GLY A 427 24.86 -12.91 -18.80
CA GLY A 427 25.41 -14.26 -18.66
C GLY A 427 26.19 -14.74 -19.88
N PRO A 428 26.62 -16.01 -19.86
CA PRO A 428 27.44 -16.57 -20.93
C PRO A 428 26.67 -16.61 -22.25
N GLU A 429 27.38 -16.33 -23.34
CA GLU A 429 26.87 -16.50 -24.70
C GLU A 429 26.68 -17.99 -25.03
N PRO A 430 25.70 -18.35 -25.89
CA PRO A 430 25.60 -19.69 -26.43
C PRO A 430 26.93 -20.14 -27.07
N PRO A 431 27.44 -21.36 -26.79
CA PRO A 431 28.71 -21.84 -27.36
C PRO A 431 28.74 -21.90 -28.89
N ASN A 432 27.58 -22.07 -29.50
CA ASN A 432 27.39 -22.13 -30.95
C ASN A 432 27.04 -20.75 -31.56
N GLY A 433 27.36 -19.66 -30.84
CA GLY A 433 27.01 -18.31 -31.26
C GLY A 433 25.52 -18.03 -31.23
N ARG A 434 25.15 -16.81 -31.66
CA ARG A 434 23.76 -16.37 -31.63
C ARG A 434 23.04 -16.80 -32.91
N GLN A 435 22.30 -17.90 -32.78
CA GLN A 435 21.67 -18.65 -33.88
C GLN A 435 20.92 -17.74 -34.87
N PHE A 436 20.10 -16.82 -34.37
CA PHE A 436 19.27 -15.95 -35.21
C PHE A 436 20.11 -15.00 -36.09
N ALA A 437 21.11 -14.32 -35.52
CA ALA A 437 21.97 -13.45 -36.31
C ALA A 437 22.86 -14.22 -37.28
N GLU A 438 23.31 -15.42 -36.91
CA GLU A 438 24.09 -16.26 -37.82
C GLU A 438 23.29 -16.69 -39.05
N ARG A 439 21.99 -16.98 -38.89
CA ARG A 439 21.13 -17.41 -40.01
C ARG A 439 20.61 -16.24 -40.85
N PHE A 440 20.13 -15.18 -40.22
CA PHE A 440 19.40 -14.10 -40.90
C PHE A 440 20.23 -12.82 -41.07
N GLY A 441 21.45 -12.78 -40.52
CA GLY A 441 22.37 -11.67 -40.66
C GLY A 441 21.83 -10.35 -40.11
N LYS A 442 22.14 -9.26 -40.81
CA LYS A 442 21.83 -7.89 -40.38
C LYS A 442 20.35 -7.53 -40.35
N ASP A 443 19.47 -8.36 -40.92
CA ASP A 443 18.04 -8.08 -41.02
C ASP A 443 17.28 -8.58 -39.76
N ALA A 444 17.89 -9.43 -38.93
CA ALA A 444 17.31 -9.87 -37.65
C ALA A 444 17.91 -9.14 -36.45
N GLN A 445 17.13 -9.03 -35.36
CA GLN A 445 17.70 -8.69 -34.06
C GLN A 445 18.36 -9.91 -33.43
N ASP A 446 19.50 -9.68 -32.80
CA ASP A 446 20.42 -10.71 -32.34
C ASP A 446 20.07 -11.26 -30.94
N SER A 447 18.78 -11.33 -30.61
CA SER A 447 18.33 -11.65 -29.24
C SER A 447 17.65 -13.01 -29.12
N LEU A 448 17.14 -13.61 -30.20
CA LEU A 448 16.51 -14.94 -30.14
C LEU A 448 17.57 -16.02 -30.24
N ALA A 449 18.36 -16.16 -29.19
CA ALA A 449 19.44 -17.12 -29.07
C ALA A 449 19.33 -17.83 -27.72
N TRP A 450 19.66 -19.12 -27.67
CA TRP A 450 19.52 -19.93 -26.46
C TRP A 450 20.61 -21.00 -26.35
N ALA A 451 20.90 -21.46 -25.13
CA ALA A 451 21.71 -22.65 -24.91
C ALA A 451 21.53 -23.23 -23.50
N ALA A 452 21.50 -24.56 -23.42
CA ALA A 452 21.76 -25.29 -22.18
C ALA A 452 23.27 -25.32 -21.93
N LEU A 453 23.70 -24.69 -20.84
CA LEU A 453 25.11 -24.55 -20.51
C LEU A 453 25.57 -25.66 -19.56
N ASP A 454 26.70 -26.29 -19.88
CA ASP A 454 27.39 -27.19 -18.96
C ASP A 454 28.24 -26.35 -18.01
N ILE A 455 27.61 -25.85 -16.93
CA ILE A 455 28.21 -24.95 -15.96
C ILE A 455 27.79 -25.33 -14.54
N GLU A 456 28.75 -25.31 -13.61
CA GLU A 456 28.53 -25.58 -12.19
C GLU A 456 27.67 -24.48 -11.52
N GLU A 457 27.17 -24.78 -10.32
CA GLU A 457 26.44 -23.81 -9.49
C GLU A 457 27.30 -22.60 -9.14
N GLY A 458 26.68 -21.41 -9.12
CA GLY A 458 27.36 -20.12 -8.94
C GLY A 458 28.02 -19.57 -10.20
N GLY A 459 27.99 -20.33 -11.30
CA GLY A 459 28.52 -19.90 -12.60
C GLY A 459 27.67 -18.85 -13.31
N MET A 460 26.40 -18.69 -12.94
CA MET A 460 25.50 -17.71 -13.53
C MET A 460 25.49 -16.37 -12.78
N PRO A 461 25.33 -15.23 -13.47
CA PRO A 461 25.19 -13.92 -12.82
C PRO A 461 24.07 -13.86 -11.78
N ASP A 462 22.93 -14.51 -12.03
CA ASP A 462 21.78 -14.51 -11.12
C ASP A 462 22.06 -15.28 -9.83
N GLU A 463 22.81 -16.38 -9.89
CA GLU A 463 23.27 -17.12 -8.71
C GLU A 463 24.25 -16.28 -7.89
N GLN A 464 25.12 -15.50 -8.55
CA GLN A 464 26.04 -14.57 -7.88
C GLN A 464 25.30 -13.41 -7.20
N ILE A 465 24.23 -12.90 -7.82
CA ILE A 465 23.35 -11.88 -7.23
C ILE A 465 22.65 -12.43 -5.99
N ALA A 466 22.11 -13.64 -6.07
CA ALA A 466 21.48 -14.30 -4.93
C ALA A 466 22.46 -14.52 -3.77
N ALA A 467 23.65 -15.06 -4.06
CA ALA A 467 24.69 -15.28 -3.06
C ALA A 467 25.09 -13.99 -2.34
N TRP A 468 25.24 -12.88 -3.06
CA TRP A 468 25.55 -11.58 -2.46
C TRP A 468 24.37 -11.01 -1.65
N GLY A 469 23.13 -11.17 -2.12
CA GLY A 469 21.95 -10.80 -1.35
C GLY A 469 21.89 -11.55 -0.01
N ILE A 470 22.19 -12.85 -0.03
CA ILE A 470 22.27 -13.69 1.18
C ILE A 470 23.39 -13.21 2.11
N GLU A 471 24.57 -12.87 1.57
CA GLU A 471 25.65 -12.26 2.34
C GLU A 471 25.15 -11.01 3.09
N LYS A 472 24.49 -10.08 2.40
CA LYS A 472 23.98 -8.85 3.02
C LYS A 472 22.88 -9.10 4.04
N LEU A 473 22.02 -10.09 3.85
CA LEU A 473 20.98 -10.46 4.81
C LEU A 473 21.56 -11.10 6.09
N ASN A 474 22.74 -11.72 6.00
CA ASN A 474 23.43 -12.29 7.15
C ASN A 474 24.25 -11.26 7.96
N GLU A 475 24.47 -10.06 7.40
CA GLU A 475 25.11 -8.96 8.13
C GLU A 475 24.20 -8.38 9.21
N GLN A 476 24.83 -7.86 10.27
CA GLN A 476 24.17 -6.98 11.23
C GLN A 476 24.11 -5.57 10.63
N HIS A 477 22.95 -4.93 10.73
CA HIS A 477 22.74 -3.57 10.25
C HIS A 477 22.25 -2.70 11.39
N ASP A 478 22.99 -1.61 11.66
CA ASP A 478 22.62 -0.62 12.69
C ASP A 478 21.53 0.35 12.19
N GLN A 479 21.32 0.39 10.87
CA GLN A 479 20.34 1.22 10.17
C GLN A 479 19.39 0.31 9.37
N PRO A 480 18.15 0.74 9.09
CA PRO A 480 17.30 0.01 8.16
C PRO A 480 17.98 -0.06 6.78
N PHE A 481 17.82 -1.15 6.06
CA PHE A 481 18.41 -1.30 4.73
C PHE A 481 17.38 -1.20 3.61
N PHE A 482 17.84 -0.70 2.46
CA PHE A 482 17.16 -0.79 1.18
C PHE A 482 18.04 -1.65 0.26
N LEU A 483 17.79 -2.96 0.24
CA LEU A 483 18.56 -3.95 -0.51
C LEU A 483 17.86 -4.22 -1.84
N SER A 484 18.52 -3.86 -2.94
CA SER A 484 18.01 -4.04 -4.30
C SER A 484 18.75 -5.15 -5.05
N LEU A 485 18.02 -6.18 -5.48
CA LEU A 485 18.57 -7.30 -6.26
C LEU A 485 17.90 -7.36 -7.64
N GLY A 486 18.70 -7.20 -8.69
CA GLY A 486 18.22 -7.18 -10.06
C GLY A 486 18.66 -8.41 -10.84
N PHE A 487 17.75 -9.34 -11.08
CA PHE A 487 18.02 -10.56 -11.83
C PHE A 487 17.89 -10.31 -13.34
N TYR A 488 18.76 -10.93 -14.13
CA TYR A 488 18.86 -10.76 -15.58
C TYR A 488 17.99 -11.75 -16.35
N LYS A 489 17.88 -13.01 -15.93
CA LYS A 489 17.03 -13.97 -16.62
C LYS A 489 15.55 -13.68 -16.36
N PRO A 490 14.65 -13.90 -17.34
CA PRO A 490 14.87 -14.60 -18.61
C PRO A 490 15.39 -13.77 -19.81
N HIS A 491 15.90 -12.54 -19.60
CA HIS A 491 16.45 -11.73 -20.70
C HIS A 491 17.48 -12.49 -21.54
N THR A 492 17.40 -12.23 -22.85
CA THR A 492 18.26 -12.81 -23.88
C THR A 492 19.76 -12.51 -23.71
N PRO A 493 20.68 -13.40 -24.16
CA PRO A 493 20.38 -14.71 -24.71
C PRO A 493 19.79 -15.64 -23.65
N MET A 494 18.86 -16.51 -24.04
CA MET A 494 18.16 -17.42 -23.14
C MET A 494 19.06 -18.62 -22.80
N THR A 495 20.06 -18.33 -21.97
CA THR A 495 21.06 -19.29 -21.49
C THR A 495 20.85 -19.56 -20.02
N ALA A 496 20.80 -20.85 -19.68
CA ALA A 496 20.72 -21.33 -18.32
C ALA A 496 21.52 -22.64 -18.19
N PRO A 497 21.95 -23.02 -16.99
CA PRO A 497 22.60 -24.29 -16.77
C PRO A 497 21.71 -25.47 -17.20
N LYS A 498 22.32 -26.52 -17.75
CA LYS A 498 21.63 -27.70 -18.26
C LYS A 498 20.67 -28.33 -17.24
N ARG A 499 21.00 -28.27 -15.94
CA ARG A 499 20.13 -28.75 -14.85
C ARG A 499 18.75 -28.10 -14.80
N TYR A 500 18.55 -26.89 -15.33
CA TYR A 500 17.22 -26.27 -15.43
C TYR A 500 16.50 -26.63 -16.73
N PHE A 501 17.23 -26.85 -17.82
CA PHE A 501 16.63 -27.40 -19.04
C PHE A 501 16.09 -28.82 -18.81
N ASP A 502 16.84 -29.65 -18.08
CA ASP A 502 16.48 -31.04 -17.83
C ASP A 502 15.25 -31.22 -16.91
N GLN A 503 14.71 -30.12 -16.32
CA GLN A 503 13.46 -30.13 -15.55
C GLN A 503 12.20 -30.18 -16.42
N PHE A 504 12.35 -29.92 -17.73
CA PHE A 504 11.24 -29.84 -18.67
C PHE A 504 11.43 -30.87 -19.79
N ASP A 505 10.39 -31.67 -20.04
CA ASP A 505 10.30 -32.41 -21.29
C ASP A 505 9.91 -31.43 -22.41
N ARG A 506 10.91 -31.06 -23.21
CA ARG A 506 10.75 -30.09 -24.31
C ARG A 506 9.58 -30.43 -25.23
N ASP A 507 9.40 -31.70 -25.54
CA ASP A 507 8.45 -32.14 -26.56
C ASP A 507 7.00 -32.13 -26.04
N SER A 508 6.80 -32.09 -24.72
CA SER A 508 5.49 -31.95 -24.07
C SER A 508 5.10 -30.52 -23.71
N LEU A 509 6.02 -29.55 -23.79
CA LEU A 509 5.74 -28.15 -23.42
C LEU A 509 4.58 -27.55 -24.23
N THR A 510 3.74 -26.81 -23.53
CA THR A 510 2.63 -26.01 -24.04
C THR A 510 3.19 -24.77 -24.72
N LEU A 511 2.90 -24.64 -26.02
CA LEU A 511 3.30 -23.48 -26.82
C LEU A 511 2.21 -22.41 -26.73
N PRO A 512 2.55 -21.12 -26.95
CA PRO A 512 1.55 -20.07 -27.02
C PRO A 512 0.52 -20.33 -28.12
N GLU A 513 -0.72 -19.91 -27.88
CA GLU A 513 -1.75 -19.87 -28.90
C GLU A 513 -1.51 -18.67 -29.82
N ILE A 514 -1.45 -18.92 -31.13
CA ILE A 514 -1.17 -17.88 -32.11
C ILE A 514 -2.27 -17.89 -33.16
N LEU A 515 -2.91 -16.74 -33.32
CA LEU A 515 -3.85 -16.49 -34.40
C LEU A 515 -3.08 -16.05 -35.66
N GLU A 516 -3.15 -16.84 -36.74
CA GLU A 516 -2.34 -16.58 -37.94
C GLU A 516 -2.62 -15.20 -38.56
N ASN A 517 -3.82 -14.65 -38.35
CA ASN A 517 -4.24 -13.36 -38.88
C ASN A 517 -4.43 -12.27 -37.79
N ASP A 518 -3.77 -12.42 -36.63
CA ASP A 518 -3.83 -11.49 -35.47
C ASP A 518 -3.42 -10.03 -35.79
N LEU A 519 -2.75 -9.80 -36.92
CA LEU A 519 -2.37 -8.45 -37.36
C LEU A 519 -3.36 -7.83 -38.36
N ASP A 520 -4.41 -8.53 -38.80
CA ASP A 520 -5.31 -8.04 -39.84
C ASP A 520 -6.13 -6.80 -39.39
N ASP A 521 -6.48 -6.73 -38.10
CA ASP A 521 -7.27 -5.65 -37.49
C ASP A 521 -6.43 -4.64 -36.69
N VAL A 522 -5.10 -4.82 -36.67
CA VAL A 522 -4.14 -3.89 -36.06
C VAL A 522 -3.85 -2.73 -37.04
N PRO A 523 -3.88 -1.47 -36.60
CA PRO A 523 -3.50 -0.33 -37.43
C PRO A 523 -2.09 -0.44 -38.02
N GLU A 524 -1.87 0.15 -39.19
CA GLU A 524 -0.59 0.06 -39.93
C GLU A 524 0.64 0.45 -39.10
N ILE A 525 0.51 1.42 -38.20
CA ILE A 525 1.58 1.82 -37.29
C ILE A 525 1.97 0.70 -36.31
N GLY A 526 1.00 -0.04 -35.76
CA GLY A 526 1.23 -1.19 -34.88
C GLY A 526 1.88 -2.35 -35.65
N ARG A 527 1.36 -2.68 -36.84
CA ARG A 527 1.93 -3.74 -37.71
C ARG A 527 3.40 -3.49 -38.05
N ARG A 528 3.77 -2.23 -38.27
CA ARG A 528 5.15 -1.84 -38.55
C ARG A 528 6.10 -2.03 -37.37
N TRP A 529 5.61 -2.00 -36.13
CA TRP A 529 6.46 -2.15 -34.95
C TRP A 529 6.88 -3.61 -34.71
N VAL A 530 6.09 -4.58 -35.17
CA VAL A 530 6.43 -6.01 -35.10
C VAL A 530 7.68 -6.35 -35.94
N LEU A 531 8.04 -5.51 -36.91
CA LEU A 531 9.17 -5.74 -37.81
C LEU A 531 10.54 -5.60 -37.13
N ASP A 532 11.33 -6.66 -37.16
CA ASP A 532 12.77 -6.63 -36.91
C ASP A 532 13.51 -5.83 -37.97
N ARG A 533 14.26 -4.82 -37.49
CA ARG A 533 15.12 -3.92 -38.29
C ARG A 533 14.45 -3.49 -39.61
N SER A 534 13.13 -3.26 -39.56
CA SER A 534 12.22 -2.81 -40.65
C SER A 534 11.79 -3.81 -41.73
N LYS A 535 12.16 -5.10 -41.66
CA LYS A 535 11.90 -6.03 -42.78
C LYS A 535 11.35 -7.40 -42.40
N LEU A 536 11.74 -7.92 -41.25
CA LEU A 536 11.52 -9.31 -40.90
C LEU A 536 10.50 -9.38 -39.78
N ILE A 537 9.46 -10.20 -39.92
CA ILE A 537 8.58 -10.49 -38.80
C ILE A 537 9.24 -11.63 -38.01
N ALA A 538 9.44 -11.41 -36.72
CA ALA A 538 10.28 -12.27 -35.88
C ALA A 538 9.73 -13.71 -35.83
N GLU A 539 8.42 -13.84 -35.78
CA GLU A 539 7.77 -15.15 -35.69
C GLU A 539 7.93 -16.00 -36.95
N GLU A 540 7.80 -15.40 -38.13
CA GLU A 540 8.03 -16.07 -39.40
C GLU A 540 9.48 -16.50 -39.52
N ALA A 541 10.42 -15.69 -39.02
CA ALA A 541 11.82 -16.09 -38.98
C ALA A 541 12.06 -17.26 -38.01
N VAL A 542 11.36 -17.32 -36.88
CA VAL A 542 11.43 -18.46 -35.95
C VAL A 542 10.95 -19.72 -36.66
N ARG A 543 9.79 -19.66 -37.34
CA ARG A 543 9.27 -20.77 -38.15
C ARG A 543 10.23 -21.19 -39.27
N GLN A 544 10.90 -20.23 -39.92
CA GLN A 544 11.86 -20.48 -40.99
C GLN A 544 13.21 -21.01 -40.48
N TYR A 545 13.58 -20.79 -39.23
CA TYR A 545 14.86 -21.26 -38.67
C TYR A 545 14.91 -22.79 -38.62
N SER A 546 13.93 -23.41 -37.94
CA SER A 546 13.70 -24.85 -37.99
C SER A 546 12.27 -25.16 -37.48
N PRO A 547 11.70 -26.33 -37.82
CA PRO A 547 10.38 -26.73 -37.31
C PRO A 547 10.27 -26.80 -35.79
N THR A 548 11.41 -26.96 -35.09
CA THR A 548 11.48 -27.12 -33.62
C THR A 548 11.87 -25.84 -32.91
N TYR A 549 12.30 -24.78 -33.62
CA TYR A 549 12.98 -23.64 -33.00
C TYR A 549 12.09 -22.85 -32.02
N ARG A 550 10.80 -22.68 -32.32
CA ARG A 550 9.84 -22.05 -31.39
C ARG A 550 9.82 -22.79 -30.04
N ARG A 551 9.71 -24.11 -30.09
CA ARG A 551 9.69 -24.98 -28.91
C ARG A 551 11.01 -24.95 -28.15
N GLU A 552 12.13 -24.85 -28.86
CA GLU A 552 13.44 -24.68 -28.23
C GLU A 552 13.59 -23.35 -27.48
N LEU A 553 13.08 -22.24 -28.05
CA LEU A 553 13.04 -20.95 -27.37
C LEU A 553 12.13 -20.97 -26.14
N VAL A 554 10.94 -21.58 -26.26
CA VAL A 554 10.00 -21.77 -25.14
C VAL A 554 10.65 -22.60 -24.02
N HIS A 555 11.32 -23.70 -24.36
CA HIS A 555 12.07 -24.51 -23.39
C HIS A 555 13.18 -23.71 -22.69
N ALA A 556 13.92 -22.92 -23.44
CA ALA A 556 14.96 -22.07 -22.90
C ALA A 556 14.41 -20.97 -21.98
N TYR A 557 13.26 -20.39 -22.33
CA TYR A 557 12.58 -19.40 -21.49
C TYR A 557 12.15 -20.03 -20.16
N HIS A 558 11.49 -21.20 -20.17
CA HIS A 558 11.15 -21.94 -18.95
C HIS A 558 12.38 -22.27 -18.09
N ALA A 559 13.48 -22.73 -18.69
CA ALA A 559 14.72 -23.02 -17.98
C ALA A 559 15.33 -21.76 -17.32
N CYS A 560 15.25 -20.61 -17.98
CA CYS A 560 15.69 -19.33 -17.43
C CYS A 560 14.78 -18.85 -16.29
N VAL A 561 13.46 -19.03 -16.42
CA VAL A 561 12.49 -18.72 -15.36
C VAL A 561 12.70 -19.60 -14.13
N ALA A 562 12.95 -20.90 -14.31
CA ALA A 562 13.25 -21.82 -13.21
C ALA A 562 14.56 -21.47 -12.47
N LEU A 563 15.60 -21.03 -13.21
CA LEU A 563 16.84 -20.54 -12.62
C LEU A 563 16.61 -19.31 -11.73
N VAL A 564 15.85 -18.33 -12.20
CA VAL A 564 15.61 -17.11 -11.41
C VAL A 564 14.67 -17.35 -10.24
N ASP A 565 13.67 -18.24 -10.38
CA ASP A 565 12.82 -18.68 -9.27
C ASP A 565 13.65 -19.31 -8.13
N ASP A 566 14.58 -20.21 -8.47
CA ASP A 566 15.47 -20.84 -7.50
C ASP A 566 16.38 -19.82 -6.80
N CYS A 567 17.00 -18.91 -7.56
CA CYS A 567 17.84 -17.83 -7.01
C CYS A 567 17.06 -16.94 -6.02
N ILE A 568 15.83 -16.55 -6.38
CA ILE A 568 14.95 -15.74 -5.53
C ILE A 568 14.51 -16.55 -4.31
N GLY A 569 14.18 -17.83 -4.48
CA GLY A 569 13.84 -18.75 -3.40
C GLY A 569 14.91 -18.85 -2.33
N GLN A 570 16.18 -18.91 -2.74
CA GLN A 570 17.31 -18.92 -1.82
C GLN A 570 17.41 -17.61 -1.04
N VAL A 571 17.28 -16.44 -1.69
CA VAL A 571 17.29 -15.13 -1.00
C VAL A 571 16.15 -15.03 0.01
N LEU A 572 14.92 -15.36 -0.40
CA LEU A 572 13.74 -15.28 0.46
C LEU A 572 13.84 -16.23 1.65
N THR A 573 14.33 -17.47 1.43
CA THR A 573 14.54 -18.43 2.52
C THR A 573 15.56 -17.91 3.54
N HIS A 574 16.62 -17.22 3.08
CA HIS A 574 17.58 -16.62 4.01
C HIS A 574 17.01 -15.40 4.72
N LEU A 575 16.23 -14.55 4.03
CA LEU A 575 15.51 -13.45 4.68
C LEU A 575 14.60 -13.98 5.79
N ASP A 576 13.77 -14.99 5.50
CA ASP A 576 12.80 -15.59 6.42
C ASP A 576 13.50 -16.22 7.66
N ASN A 577 14.75 -16.66 7.52
CA ASN A 577 15.57 -17.21 8.62
C ASN A 577 16.49 -16.18 9.29
N SER A 578 16.52 -14.94 8.81
CA SER A 578 17.36 -13.86 9.35
C SER A 578 16.65 -13.13 10.49
N PRO A 579 17.39 -12.39 11.35
CA PRO A 579 16.76 -11.49 12.33
C PRO A 579 15.94 -10.36 11.71
N HIS A 580 16.01 -10.18 10.39
CA HIS A 580 15.31 -9.12 9.65
C HIS A 580 13.91 -9.55 9.16
N ALA A 581 13.55 -10.84 9.29
CA ALA A 581 12.34 -11.41 8.70
C ALA A 581 11.05 -10.63 9.04
N ASP A 582 10.84 -10.35 10.32
CA ASP A 582 9.62 -9.73 10.84
C ASP A 582 9.57 -8.21 10.64
N ASN A 583 10.63 -7.60 10.08
CA ASN A 583 10.73 -6.16 9.85
C ASN A 583 11.06 -5.81 8.39
N THR A 584 10.94 -6.76 7.44
CA THR A 584 11.31 -6.51 6.03
C THR A 584 10.11 -6.52 5.10
N ILE A 585 9.89 -5.41 4.40
CA ILE A 585 9.01 -5.34 3.24
C ILE A 585 9.72 -5.99 2.05
N VAL A 586 9.05 -6.91 1.37
CA VAL A 586 9.53 -7.50 0.12
C VAL A 586 8.67 -6.99 -1.02
N VAL A 587 9.30 -6.35 -2.01
CA VAL A 587 8.65 -6.01 -3.27
C VAL A 587 9.38 -6.78 -4.37
N LEU A 588 8.64 -7.59 -5.11
CA LEU A 588 9.14 -8.25 -6.30
C LEU A 588 8.36 -7.75 -7.50
N CYS A 589 9.06 -7.27 -8.52
CA CYS A 589 8.44 -6.96 -9.80
C CYS A 589 9.24 -7.42 -11.02
N SER A 590 8.56 -7.63 -12.15
CA SER A 590 9.23 -7.64 -13.46
C SER A 590 9.19 -6.26 -14.09
N ASP A 591 10.25 -5.84 -14.78
CA ASP A 591 10.27 -4.50 -15.37
C ASP A 591 9.29 -4.33 -16.53
N HIS A 592 8.94 -5.40 -17.21
CA HIS A 592 7.86 -5.52 -18.20
C HIS A 592 7.67 -7.00 -18.55
N GLY A 593 6.71 -7.31 -19.42
CA GLY A 593 6.48 -8.67 -19.93
C GLY A 593 7.33 -9.03 -21.15
N TRP A 594 6.96 -10.10 -21.84
CA TRP A 594 7.69 -10.67 -22.97
C TRP A 594 6.79 -11.56 -23.85
N HIS A 595 6.85 -11.35 -25.17
CA HIS A 595 6.21 -12.16 -26.20
C HIS A 595 7.07 -13.37 -26.60
N LEU A 596 6.40 -14.49 -26.83
CA LEU A 596 6.92 -15.78 -27.27
C LEU A 596 6.26 -16.26 -28.59
N GLY A 597 5.66 -15.33 -29.35
CA GLY A 597 5.09 -15.54 -30.67
C GLY A 597 3.73 -14.85 -30.88
N GLU A 598 3.06 -14.48 -29.80
CA GLU A 598 1.76 -13.78 -29.79
C GLU A 598 1.86 -12.48 -30.60
N LYS A 599 0.81 -12.14 -31.37
CA LYS A 599 0.79 -11.00 -32.31
C LYS A 599 1.95 -11.01 -33.32
N HIS A 600 2.38 -12.22 -33.72
CA HIS A 600 3.54 -12.47 -34.60
C HIS A 600 4.84 -11.83 -34.09
N HIS A 601 4.89 -11.50 -32.80
CA HIS A 601 5.98 -10.79 -32.19
C HIS A 601 6.76 -11.70 -31.26
N TRP A 602 8.03 -11.34 -31.08
CA TRP A 602 8.86 -11.88 -30.02
C TRP A 602 9.52 -10.71 -29.31
N ARG A 603 9.83 -10.90 -28.04
CA ARG A 603 10.51 -9.91 -27.19
C ARG A 603 9.52 -8.95 -26.54
N LYS A 604 9.73 -7.65 -26.65
CA LYS A 604 9.08 -6.63 -25.83
C LYS A 604 8.80 -5.39 -26.66
N TRP A 605 8.52 -4.28 -25.99
CA TRP A 605 8.36 -2.94 -26.56
C TRP A 605 7.14 -2.79 -27.46
N MET A 606 6.04 -3.46 -27.07
CA MET A 606 4.74 -3.35 -27.71
C MET A 606 3.67 -2.81 -26.74
N PRO A 607 2.56 -2.24 -27.26
CA PRO A 607 1.49 -1.68 -26.43
C PRO A 607 0.54 -2.73 -25.83
N TRP A 608 0.69 -4.01 -26.19
CA TRP A 608 -0.22 -5.12 -25.86
C TRP A 608 0.02 -5.74 -24.48
N GLU A 609 -0.91 -6.57 -24.02
CA GLU A 609 -0.88 -7.21 -22.70
C GLU A 609 0.46 -7.90 -22.41
N GLU A 610 0.88 -8.80 -23.29
CA GLU A 610 2.12 -9.60 -23.15
C GLU A 610 3.39 -8.77 -22.91
N SER A 611 3.48 -7.58 -23.50
CA SER A 611 4.63 -6.69 -23.28
C SER A 611 4.49 -5.84 -22.03
N THR A 612 3.26 -5.47 -21.65
CA THR A 612 3.03 -4.44 -20.63
C THR A 612 2.75 -4.99 -19.24
N ARG A 613 2.14 -6.18 -19.16
CA ARG A 613 1.81 -6.87 -17.91
C ARG A 613 3.11 -7.27 -17.21
N SER A 614 3.18 -6.96 -15.93
CA SER A 614 4.33 -7.23 -15.07
C SER A 614 3.88 -8.10 -13.90
N LEU A 615 4.80 -8.93 -13.40
CA LEU A 615 4.64 -9.53 -12.08
C LEU A 615 4.81 -8.44 -11.03
N LEU A 616 3.91 -8.38 -10.04
CA LEU A 616 4.06 -7.53 -8.85
C LEU A 616 3.55 -8.27 -7.62
N ILE A 617 4.46 -8.59 -6.71
CA ILE A 617 4.16 -9.21 -5.41
C ILE A 617 4.70 -8.29 -4.31
N VAL A 618 3.86 -7.97 -3.33
CA VAL A 618 4.24 -7.11 -2.20
C VAL A 618 3.91 -7.81 -0.89
N ARG A 619 4.96 -8.14 -0.12
CA ARG A 619 4.88 -8.66 1.25
C ARG A 619 5.21 -7.53 2.21
N THR A 620 4.30 -7.18 3.11
CA THR A 620 4.64 -6.29 4.23
C THR A 620 4.51 -7.04 5.54
N PRO A 621 5.37 -6.77 6.55
CA PRO A 621 5.18 -7.33 7.88
C PRO A 621 3.84 -6.83 8.44
N ASN A 622 2.86 -7.73 8.55
CA ASN A 622 1.52 -7.51 9.12
C ASN A 622 0.42 -6.90 8.21
N ALA A 623 0.60 -6.81 6.88
CA ALA A 623 -0.53 -6.46 6.00
C ALA A 623 -1.68 -7.49 6.15
N ALA A 624 -2.90 -6.99 6.33
CA ALA A 624 -4.08 -7.84 6.44
C ALA A 624 -4.40 -8.59 5.13
N GLY A 625 -3.93 -8.08 3.98
CA GLY A 625 -4.09 -8.71 2.67
C GLY A 625 -3.06 -9.79 2.35
N ASN A 626 -2.03 -10.03 3.17
CA ASN A 626 -1.05 -11.08 2.86
C ASN A 626 -1.73 -12.44 2.61
N GLY A 627 -1.32 -13.12 1.54
CA GLY A 627 -1.91 -14.37 1.06
C GLY A 627 -3.16 -14.20 0.19
N SER A 628 -3.33 -13.04 -0.44
CA SER A 628 -4.48 -12.76 -1.30
C SER A 628 -4.08 -12.10 -2.61
N VAL A 629 -5.04 -12.04 -3.54
CA VAL A 629 -4.87 -11.46 -4.87
C VAL A 629 -5.67 -10.16 -4.95
N SER A 630 -5.03 -9.09 -5.44
CA SER A 630 -5.70 -7.88 -5.87
C SER A 630 -5.88 -7.91 -7.39
N GLU A 631 -7.13 -7.73 -7.83
CA GLU A 631 -7.52 -7.60 -9.25
C GLU A 631 -7.50 -6.13 -9.72
N ARG A 632 -7.03 -5.21 -8.87
CA ARG A 632 -6.94 -3.79 -9.21
C ARG A 632 -5.81 -3.54 -10.19
N THR A 633 -6.07 -2.69 -11.18
CA THR A 633 -5.09 -2.34 -12.20
C THR A 633 -4.11 -1.29 -11.69
N VAL A 634 -2.88 -1.68 -11.42
CA VAL A 634 -1.84 -0.81 -10.84
C VAL A 634 -0.68 -0.61 -11.81
N GLY A 635 0.00 0.55 -11.72
CA GLY A 635 1.23 0.78 -12.48
C GLY A 635 2.46 0.53 -11.62
N LEU A 636 3.57 0.06 -12.19
CA LEU A 636 4.85 -0.01 -11.45
C LEU A 636 5.32 1.36 -10.93
N ILE A 637 4.89 2.46 -11.57
CA ILE A 637 5.11 3.85 -11.12
C ILE A 637 4.60 4.09 -9.68
N ASP A 638 3.63 3.30 -9.23
CA ASP A 638 2.98 3.39 -7.92
C ASP A 638 3.82 2.73 -6.80
N ILE A 639 4.88 1.99 -7.15
CA ILE A 639 5.78 1.34 -6.17
C ILE A 639 6.49 2.36 -5.30
N TYR A 640 7.03 3.43 -5.89
CA TYR A 640 7.80 4.44 -5.16
C TYR A 640 6.98 5.15 -4.08
N PRO A 641 5.83 5.79 -4.39
CA PRO A 641 5.02 6.42 -3.35
C PRO A 641 4.53 5.39 -2.32
N THR A 642 4.23 4.15 -2.71
CA THR A 642 3.82 3.10 -1.76
C THR A 642 4.94 2.75 -0.78
N LEU A 643 6.18 2.56 -1.26
CA LEU A 643 7.31 2.26 -0.40
C LEU A 643 7.64 3.43 0.53
N ALA A 644 7.50 4.68 0.06
CA ALA A 644 7.66 5.86 0.90
C ALA A 644 6.63 5.83 2.05
N ASP A 645 5.35 5.64 1.75
CA ASP A 645 4.29 5.57 2.76
C ASP A 645 4.48 4.42 3.76
N LEU A 646 4.79 3.22 3.27
CA LEU A 646 5.04 2.03 4.11
C LEU A 646 6.23 2.21 5.06
N CYS A 647 7.21 3.02 4.66
CA CYS A 647 8.40 3.32 5.45
C CYS A 647 8.26 4.62 6.27
N ASN A 648 7.06 5.20 6.33
CA ASN A 648 6.77 6.49 6.98
C ASN A 648 7.66 7.63 6.48
N LEU A 649 8.01 7.63 5.20
CA LEU A 649 8.74 8.69 4.54
C LEU A 649 7.76 9.58 3.78
N SER A 650 7.99 10.90 3.81
CA SER A 650 7.27 11.78 2.89
C SER A 650 7.73 11.45 1.45
N PRO A 651 6.83 11.20 0.49
CA PRO A 651 7.25 11.02 -0.90
C PRO A 651 7.72 12.37 -1.49
N PRO A 652 8.65 12.37 -2.47
CA PRO A 652 8.94 13.57 -3.25
C PRO A 652 7.66 14.18 -3.86
N SER A 653 7.60 15.51 -3.98
CA SER A 653 6.43 16.22 -4.52
C SER A 653 6.13 15.92 -5.98
N ASP A 654 7.12 15.42 -6.72
CA ASP A 654 7.08 15.40 -8.18
C ASP A 654 6.64 14.03 -8.74
N LEU A 655 6.32 13.07 -7.86
CA LEU A 655 5.82 11.75 -8.24
C LEU A 655 4.44 11.88 -8.90
N GLN A 656 4.23 11.13 -9.97
CA GLN A 656 2.95 10.96 -10.67
C GLN A 656 2.28 9.62 -10.32
N GLY A 657 3.01 8.70 -9.70
CA GLY A 657 2.45 7.51 -9.08
C GLY A 657 1.62 7.86 -7.83
N LEU A 658 0.74 6.94 -7.43
CA LEU A 658 -0.03 7.04 -6.18
C LEU A 658 0.22 5.80 -5.33
N SER A 659 0.27 5.98 -4.01
CA SER A 659 0.41 4.86 -3.10
C SER A 659 -0.80 3.93 -3.17
N PHE A 660 -0.54 2.63 -3.28
CA PHE A 660 -1.55 1.58 -3.18
C PHE A 660 -1.53 0.88 -1.82
N GLN A 661 -0.94 1.49 -0.78
CA GLN A 661 -0.82 0.87 0.55
C GLN A 661 -2.15 0.31 1.08
N HIS A 662 -3.28 1.00 0.85
CA HIS A 662 -4.59 0.52 1.29
C HIS A 662 -5.04 -0.78 0.59
N LEU A 663 -4.54 -1.05 -0.62
CA LEU A 663 -4.75 -2.34 -1.30
C LEU A 663 -3.96 -3.47 -0.65
N LEU A 664 -2.90 -3.17 0.11
CA LEU A 664 -2.14 -4.17 0.85
C LEU A 664 -2.90 -4.68 2.08
N ASP A 665 -3.73 -3.84 2.68
CA ASP A 665 -4.62 -4.24 3.78
C ASP A 665 -5.97 -4.77 3.29
N ASN A 666 -6.53 -4.15 2.26
CA ASN A 666 -7.77 -4.58 1.63
C ASN A 666 -7.60 -4.65 0.10
N PRO A 667 -7.19 -5.81 -0.44
CA PRO A 667 -6.99 -6.03 -1.89
C PRO A 667 -8.19 -5.73 -2.78
N LYS A 668 -9.39 -5.66 -2.18
CA LYS A 668 -10.67 -5.36 -2.85
C LYS A 668 -11.10 -3.91 -2.71
N ALA A 669 -10.37 -3.07 -1.96
CA ALA A 669 -10.69 -1.66 -1.83
C ALA A 669 -10.73 -0.95 -3.19
N ALA A 670 -11.42 0.18 -3.24
CA ALA A 670 -11.58 0.95 -4.48
C ALA A 670 -10.22 1.42 -5.02
N TRP A 671 -10.12 1.43 -6.34
CA TRP A 671 -8.95 1.91 -7.08
C TRP A 671 -9.43 2.39 -8.45
N ASP A 672 -9.63 3.70 -8.55
CA ASP A 672 -10.42 4.30 -9.64
C ASP A 672 -9.53 4.89 -10.75
N ARG A 673 -8.32 4.32 -10.94
CA ARG A 673 -7.40 4.71 -12.02
C ARG A 673 -6.91 3.50 -12.83
N PRO A 674 -6.71 3.67 -14.14
CA PRO A 674 -6.06 2.67 -14.96
C PRO A 674 -4.54 2.71 -14.81
N ALA A 675 -3.87 1.70 -15.36
CA ALA A 675 -2.45 1.80 -15.67
C ALA A 675 -2.24 2.45 -17.04
N LEU A 676 -1.22 3.32 -17.12
CA LEU A 676 -0.85 4.03 -18.34
C LEU A 676 0.54 3.57 -18.79
N THR A 677 0.64 3.20 -20.06
CA THR A 677 1.88 2.79 -20.72
C THR A 677 2.09 3.63 -21.97
N SER A 678 3.35 3.95 -22.31
CA SER A 678 3.71 4.59 -23.56
C SER A 678 4.77 3.77 -24.29
N THR A 679 4.56 3.45 -25.56
CA THR A 679 5.59 2.76 -26.36
C THR A 679 6.62 3.76 -26.90
N LYS A 680 6.11 4.89 -27.39
CA LYS A 680 6.86 6.07 -27.87
C LYS A 680 6.05 7.32 -27.54
N ALA A 681 6.67 8.50 -27.65
CA ALA A 681 5.96 9.77 -27.51
C ALA A 681 4.73 9.81 -28.44
N GLY A 682 3.58 10.22 -27.89
CA GLY A 682 2.29 10.26 -28.61
C GLY A 682 1.63 8.90 -28.85
N ASN A 683 2.16 7.79 -28.35
CA ASN A 683 1.58 6.46 -28.52
C ASN A 683 1.39 5.81 -27.15
N HIS A 684 0.13 5.72 -26.72
CA HIS A 684 -0.21 5.43 -25.34
C HIS A 684 -1.26 4.32 -25.24
N THR A 685 -1.16 3.57 -24.17
CA THR A 685 -2.10 2.52 -23.79
C THR A 685 -2.66 2.82 -22.42
N VAL A 686 -3.97 2.62 -22.29
CA VAL A 686 -4.72 2.68 -21.03
C VAL A 686 -5.26 1.29 -20.74
N ARG A 687 -4.84 0.69 -19.63
CA ARG A 687 -5.38 -0.57 -19.14
C ARG A 687 -6.22 -0.28 -17.89
N SER A 688 -7.54 -0.41 -18.00
CA SER A 688 -8.45 -0.48 -16.84
C SER A 688 -8.60 -1.94 -16.39
N GLN A 689 -9.51 -2.28 -15.48
CA GLN A 689 -9.69 -3.68 -15.07
C GLN A 689 -10.13 -4.58 -16.23
N ARG A 690 -11.06 -4.10 -17.06
CA ARG A 690 -11.63 -4.86 -18.19
C ARG A 690 -11.06 -4.48 -19.54
N TRP A 691 -10.74 -3.22 -19.77
CA TRP A 691 -10.45 -2.73 -21.12
C TRP A 691 -8.97 -2.38 -21.30
N ARG A 692 -8.42 -2.71 -22.47
CA ARG A 692 -7.21 -2.08 -22.99
C ARG A 692 -7.58 -1.18 -24.16
N TYR A 693 -7.23 0.09 -24.06
CA TYR A 693 -7.39 1.07 -25.13
C TYR A 693 -6.02 1.61 -25.54
N ILE A 694 -5.71 1.55 -26.84
CA ILE A 694 -4.45 2.03 -27.42
C ILE A 694 -4.79 3.18 -28.36
N ARG A 695 -4.07 4.30 -28.23
CA ARG A 695 -4.15 5.42 -29.16
C ARG A 695 -2.76 5.75 -29.67
N TYR A 696 -2.63 5.69 -30.99
CA TYR A 696 -1.40 6.00 -31.70
C TYR A 696 -1.30 7.49 -32.05
N ILE A 697 -0.08 7.92 -32.36
CA ILE A 697 0.21 9.33 -32.69
C ILE A 697 -0.49 9.82 -33.97
N ASP A 698 -0.84 8.90 -34.88
CA ASP A 698 -1.60 9.21 -36.11
C ASP A 698 -3.12 9.25 -35.89
N GLY A 699 -3.58 9.02 -34.66
CA GLY A 699 -4.99 9.00 -34.27
C GLY A 699 -5.68 7.66 -34.51
N SER A 700 -4.98 6.64 -35.01
CA SER A 700 -5.53 5.28 -35.05
C SER A 700 -5.63 4.69 -33.64
N GLU A 701 -6.55 3.74 -33.48
CA GLU A 701 -6.96 3.23 -32.17
C GLU A 701 -7.08 1.71 -32.19
N GLU A 702 -6.82 1.08 -31.04
CA GLU A 702 -7.22 -0.30 -30.73
C GLU A 702 -8.01 -0.33 -29.41
N LEU A 703 -8.96 -1.26 -29.28
CA LEU A 703 -9.70 -1.51 -28.04
C LEU A 703 -9.95 -3.01 -27.87
N TYR A 704 -9.59 -3.56 -26.71
CA TYR A 704 -9.74 -4.97 -26.38
C TYR A 704 -10.52 -5.17 -25.09
N ASP A 705 -11.43 -6.15 -25.09
CA ASP A 705 -12.26 -6.54 -23.95
C ASP A 705 -11.65 -7.77 -23.25
N HIS A 706 -10.89 -7.57 -22.18
CA HIS A 706 -10.18 -8.67 -21.50
C HIS A 706 -11.09 -9.65 -20.77
N ASP A 707 -12.37 -9.32 -20.54
CA ASP A 707 -13.31 -10.28 -19.95
C ASP A 707 -13.72 -11.36 -20.96
N ASN A 708 -13.69 -11.04 -22.27
CA ASN A 708 -14.17 -11.93 -23.35
C ASN A 708 -13.10 -12.30 -24.38
N ASP A 709 -12.02 -11.51 -24.46
CA ASP A 709 -10.90 -11.63 -25.40
C ASP A 709 -9.58 -11.36 -24.67
N PRO A 710 -9.14 -12.26 -23.77
CA PRO A 710 -7.91 -12.09 -22.99
C PRO A 710 -6.64 -12.10 -23.87
N ASN A 711 -6.71 -12.65 -25.09
CA ASN A 711 -5.59 -12.72 -26.03
C ASN A 711 -5.50 -11.49 -26.95
N GLU A 712 -6.44 -10.55 -26.83
CA GLU A 712 -6.49 -9.32 -27.65
C GLU A 712 -6.60 -9.60 -29.16
N TRP A 713 -7.32 -10.64 -29.57
CA TRP A 713 -7.48 -11.05 -30.98
C TRP A 713 -8.53 -10.26 -31.75
N HIS A 714 -9.38 -9.49 -31.07
CA HIS A 714 -10.45 -8.74 -31.73
C HIS A 714 -10.46 -7.26 -31.34
N ASN A 715 -9.96 -6.42 -32.24
CA ASN A 715 -9.97 -4.98 -32.09
C ASN A 715 -11.39 -4.39 -32.25
N LEU A 716 -11.95 -3.90 -31.15
CA LEU A 716 -13.28 -3.29 -31.06
C LEU A 716 -13.30 -1.78 -31.32
N ALA A 717 -12.16 -1.14 -31.62
CA ALA A 717 -12.09 0.32 -31.73
C ALA A 717 -12.98 0.91 -32.85
N GLY A 718 -13.30 0.11 -33.86
CA GLY A 718 -14.19 0.46 -34.96
C GLY A 718 -15.69 0.30 -34.66
N ASP A 719 -16.06 -0.32 -33.53
CA ASP A 719 -17.47 -0.53 -33.16
C ASP A 719 -18.07 0.76 -32.57
N PRO A 720 -19.12 1.36 -33.19
CA PRO A 720 -19.80 2.53 -32.66
C PRO A 720 -20.36 2.35 -31.24
N ALA A 721 -20.66 1.12 -30.81
CA ALA A 721 -21.14 0.84 -29.45
C ALA A 721 -20.06 1.07 -28.39
N MET A 722 -18.79 1.07 -28.76
CA MET A 722 -17.66 1.24 -27.84
C MET A 722 -17.24 2.70 -27.64
N GLU A 723 -17.86 3.66 -28.33
CA GLU A 723 -17.47 5.08 -28.29
C GLU A 723 -17.45 5.68 -26.88
N ALA A 724 -18.37 5.28 -26.00
CA ALA A 724 -18.37 5.75 -24.60
C ALA A 724 -17.12 5.27 -23.84
N ILE A 725 -16.75 4.00 -24.01
CA ILE A 725 -15.58 3.39 -23.39
C ILE A 725 -14.30 4.01 -23.94
N LYS A 726 -14.20 4.17 -25.27
CA LYS A 726 -13.06 4.84 -25.91
C LYS A 726 -12.86 6.25 -25.38
N LYS A 727 -13.92 7.07 -25.30
CA LYS A 727 -13.84 8.44 -24.75
C LYS A 727 -13.40 8.47 -23.29
N GLN A 728 -13.90 7.54 -22.47
CA GLN A 728 -13.48 7.43 -21.07
C GLN A 728 -11.98 7.13 -20.95
N HIS A 729 -11.44 6.23 -21.78
CA HIS A 729 -10.02 5.86 -21.75
C HIS A 729 -9.15 6.95 -22.38
N ALA A 730 -9.58 7.55 -23.50
CA ALA A 730 -8.90 8.64 -24.16
C ALA A 730 -8.66 9.84 -23.23
N ALA A 731 -9.59 10.13 -22.32
CA ALA A 731 -9.45 11.21 -21.34
C ALA A 731 -8.20 11.05 -20.45
N TRP A 732 -7.80 9.81 -20.11
CA TRP A 732 -6.56 9.57 -19.35
C TRP A 732 -5.31 9.88 -20.17
N ILE A 733 -5.33 9.57 -21.47
CA ILE A 733 -4.22 9.92 -22.37
C ILE A 733 -4.16 11.45 -22.57
N ASP A 734 -5.31 12.11 -22.68
CA ASP A 734 -5.37 13.56 -22.80
C ASP A 734 -4.80 14.26 -21.57
N GLN A 735 -5.09 13.75 -20.37
CA GLN A 735 -4.49 14.24 -19.12
C GLN A 735 -2.97 14.01 -19.08
N LEU A 736 -2.49 12.84 -19.51
CA LEU A 736 -1.06 12.55 -19.58
C LEU A 736 -0.32 13.55 -20.48
N ASN A 737 -0.90 13.90 -21.63
CA ASN A 737 -0.32 14.85 -22.57
C ASN A 737 -0.44 16.33 -22.14
N GLN A 738 -1.36 16.66 -21.23
CA GLN A 738 -1.49 18.02 -20.67
C GLN A 738 -0.49 18.30 -19.53
N ALA A 739 0.09 17.25 -18.96
CA ALA A 739 1.13 17.35 -17.93
C ALA A 739 2.55 17.54 -18.50
N ASP A 740 2.70 17.48 -19.83
CA ASP A 740 3.89 17.80 -20.61
C ASP A 740 3.88 19.27 -21.06
#